data_AF-A0A9Q9UA14-F1
#
_entry.id   AF-A0A9Q9UA14-F1
#
_cell.length_a   1.000
_cell.length_b   1.000
_cell.length_c   1.000
_cell.angle_alpha   90.00
_cell.angle_beta   90.00
_cell.angle_gamma   90.00
#
_symmetry.space_group_name_H-M   'P 1'
#
loop_
_entity.id
_entity.type
_entity.pdbx_description
1 polymer ?
#
loop_
_entity_poly.entity_id
_entity_poly.type
_entity_poly.pdbx_seq_one_letter_code
_entity_poly.pdbx_strand_id
1 'polypeptide(L)'
;MAAQAQLTDDNVYDTDVESNHGIERDEAPTEQSPLLPSGREEDDEPSKSLKRRALAMGMLALLMVEVSQFIMNPPTKKITEDIICRQHYPDHLIGAFDTDDYRCKDSPVQKTLAMVQGWDQAFEMGVPILTQFPYGIVADKYGRRLVLFLAMLGCCLSTAWLLLVLSFPNVFSIWAILGGDIFFLIGGGGQMAVAMVYTIVADVVPVSERTDMFFRLVALVLIFNVIFNPISAWLLQFDPWLSMWIGFGFMVFGTMCILLIPETMHLRRKDDKRHNEEHENEQLHGVPLSKHSVLKQAWFSIQNDMQHVWRFIVASKSIMMLMLAIAFFFPVRTVLTGVLLQYMSKRFDWSWSKATYISTIGIVATVVCYLIILPVTSEFLNKSRRYKSRPVARDLLLARITITIMAVGCLLMGLASVPWLFIISLITVNIGNSFVALSRALINALVEPHTIATLNTTISLVEVIMGLTAPAMSWLLGRGFELGALDHTFFTMSDDEDFMQESDEEQYDFEYEEDDDEETADVDIENKYYNAKQLKLSDPEDAIAEFLGIPPLEEEKGEWGFKGVKQAIKLEFKLGQYDKAAEHYAELLTYVKSAVTRNYSEKSINNMLDYIEKGADGPEAVKCMEQFYSLTLQSFQSTNNERLWLKTNIKLAKLLLDRKEYGAVSKKLRELHKTCQQEDGTDDPSKGTYSLEIYALEIQMFAETKNNKQLKALYQRALKVKSAVPHPRIMGIIRECGGKMHMSEENWKEAQSDFFESFRNYDEAGSLQRIQVLKYLLLTTMLMKSDINPFDSQETKPYKTDPRISAMTDLVDAYQRDDVHAYEKVLQRNQDILDDPFIAENIDEVTRNMRTKGVVKLIAPYTRMKLSWIARQLKISEPEVQDILGFLIVDGKINGRVNQQEGLLQITSDADTERIAALQGLTSSISELFGAIFRDGDGFRNTEHSATDEQTMDMAGIPLGKGSHRAATQHRGKKGKLAAAQWA
;
A
#
# COMPACT_ATOMS: atom_id res chain seq x y z
N MET A 1 3.66 -66.74 -38.07
CA MET A 1 2.22 -66.92 -38.33
C MET A 1 1.72 -65.58 -38.88
N ALA A 2 1.84 -65.40 -40.20
CA ALA A 2 0.76 -65.47 -41.19
C ALA A 2 -0.05 -64.15 -41.21
N ALA A 3 -0.26 -63.43 -42.31
CA ALA A 3 0.09 -63.60 -43.71
C ALA A 3 -0.22 -62.29 -44.49
N GLN A 4 0.45 -62.13 -45.65
CA GLN A 4 -0.07 -61.62 -46.95
C GLN A 4 -0.49 -60.14 -47.08
N ALA A 5 0.19 -59.34 -47.93
CA ALA A 5 0.07 -59.22 -49.41
C ALA A 5 -1.02 -58.18 -49.79
N GLN A 6 -0.96 -57.28 -50.78
CA GLN A 6 -0.25 -57.12 -52.06
C GLN A 6 -0.47 -55.62 -52.47
N LEU A 7 0.50 -54.89 -53.08
CA LEU A 7 0.58 -54.58 -54.55
C LEU A 7 -0.74 -54.01 -55.11
N THR A 8 -0.84 -52.83 -55.74
CA THR A 8 -0.15 -52.24 -56.93
C THR A 8 -0.79 -50.85 -57.16
N ASP A 9 -0.09 -49.76 -57.52
CA ASP A 9 0.17 -49.21 -58.88
C ASP A 9 -0.28 -47.73 -58.82
N ASP A 10 0.22 -46.72 -59.53
CA ASP A 10 1.38 -46.49 -60.38
C ASP A 10 1.35 -44.97 -60.73
N ASN A 11 2.51 -44.37 -61.03
CA ASN A 11 2.73 -43.22 -61.94
C ASN A 11 2.08 -41.83 -61.65
N VAL A 12 2.86 -40.77 -61.34
CA VAL A 12 3.70 -39.89 -62.21
C VAL A 12 2.96 -38.60 -62.67
N TYR A 13 3.71 -37.48 -62.57
CA TYR A 13 3.61 -36.14 -63.19
C TYR A 13 3.07 -34.95 -62.36
N ASP A 14 4.01 -34.00 -62.19
CA ASP A 14 3.86 -32.57 -61.89
C ASP A 14 2.64 -31.90 -62.54
N THR A 15 1.99 -30.98 -61.83
CA THR A 15 2.16 -29.52 -62.06
C THR A 15 1.32 -28.71 -61.07
N ASP A 16 1.92 -27.62 -60.61
CA ASP A 16 1.38 -26.66 -59.65
C ASP A 16 0.04 -26.04 -60.06
N VAL A 17 -0.79 -25.79 -59.05
CA VAL A 17 -1.58 -24.58 -58.72
C VAL A 17 -2.84 -25.05 -58.01
N GLU A 18 -2.92 -24.89 -56.70
CA GLU A 18 -4.22 -24.65 -56.08
C GLU A 18 -4.15 -23.92 -54.73
N SER A 19 -5.11 -23.01 -54.64
CA SER A 19 -5.44 -22.05 -53.61
C SER A 19 -6.00 -22.65 -52.33
N ASN A 20 -5.69 -21.99 -51.21
CA ASN A 20 -6.46 -21.88 -49.96
C ASN A 20 -7.80 -22.63 -49.90
N HIS A 21 -7.83 -23.71 -49.10
CA HIS A 21 -8.71 -23.84 -47.94
C HIS A 21 -8.41 -25.16 -47.20
N GLY A 22 -7.90 -25.07 -45.98
CA GLY A 22 -7.71 -26.20 -45.07
C GLY A 22 -8.36 -25.90 -43.73
N ILE A 23 -9.45 -26.61 -43.45
CA ILE A 23 -10.17 -26.68 -42.18
C ILE A 23 -9.23 -27.36 -41.17
N GLU A 24 -8.80 -26.64 -40.13
CA GLU A 24 -8.11 -27.24 -38.98
C GLU A 24 -9.13 -27.73 -37.94
N ARG A 25 -8.84 -28.90 -37.37
CA ARG A 25 -9.69 -29.70 -36.49
C ARG A 25 -9.70 -29.12 -35.07
N ASP A 26 -10.89 -28.96 -34.49
CA ASP A 26 -11.06 -28.64 -33.07
C ASP A 26 -10.38 -29.71 -32.17
N GLU A 27 -9.41 -29.29 -31.37
CA GLU A 27 -8.84 -30.09 -30.29
C GLU A 27 -9.78 -30.14 -29.07
N ALA A 28 -9.85 -31.31 -28.42
CA ALA A 28 -10.71 -31.51 -27.26
C ALA A 28 -10.25 -30.68 -26.04
N PRO A 29 -11.18 -30.12 -25.23
CA PRO A 29 -10.84 -29.28 -24.09
C PRO A 29 -10.12 -30.07 -22.99
N THR A 30 -9.01 -29.51 -22.48
CA THR A 30 -8.25 -30.03 -21.32
C THR A 30 -8.60 -29.25 -20.05
N GLU A 31 -8.19 -29.73 -18.87
CA GLU A 31 -8.47 -29.12 -17.54
C GLU A 31 -7.97 -27.66 -17.37
N GLN A 32 -7.19 -27.14 -18.33
CA GLN A 32 -6.70 -25.76 -18.35
C GLN A 32 -7.54 -24.81 -19.24
N SER A 33 -8.60 -25.33 -19.87
CA SER A 33 -9.51 -24.53 -20.70
C SER A 33 -10.42 -23.67 -19.80
N PRO A 34 -10.54 -22.35 -20.00
CA PRO A 34 -11.39 -21.51 -19.17
C PRO A 34 -12.86 -21.91 -19.33
N LEU A 35 -13.58 -22.00 -18.20
CA LEU A 35 -14.99 -22.46 -18.11
C LEU A 35 -16.01 -21.50 -18.74
N LEU A 36 -15.59 -20.29 -19.09
CA LEU A 36 -16.35 -19.33 -19.89
C LEU A 36 -15.51 -18.96 -21.10
N PRO A 37 -16.09 -18.90 -22.31
CA PRO A 37 -15.39 -18.34 -23.45
C PRO A 37 -15.13 -16.87 -23.14
N SER A 38 -13.88 -16.51 -22.91
CA SER A 38 -13.48 -15.10 -22.96
C SER A 38 -13.85 -14.61 -24.35
N GLY A 39 -14.69 -13.58 -24.45
CA GLY A 39 -15.16 -12.98 -25.71
C GLY A 39 -14.05 -12.28 -26.51
N ARG A 40 -12.91 -12.93 -26.71
CA ARG A 40 -11.96 -12.58 -27.76
C ARG A 40 -12.46 -13.23 -29.05
N GLU A 41 -13.12 -12.43 -29.88
CA GLU A 41 -13.21 -12.73 -31.31
C GLU A 41 -11.78 -12.94 -31.85
N GLU A 42 -11.59 -14.01 -32.62
CA GLU A 42 -10.29 -14.48 -33.14
C GLU A 42 -9.61 -13.51 -34.14
N ASP A 43 -10.23 -12.36 -34.45
CA ASP A 43 -9.79 -11.42 -35.49
C ASP A 43 -8.79 -10.33 -35.01
N ASP A 44 -8.44 -10.26 -33.72
CA ASP A 44 -7.66 -9.14 -33.14
C ASP A 44 -6.28 -9.55 -32.55
N GLU A 45 -5.64 -10.62 -33.05
CA GLU A 45 -4.23 -10.90 -32.76
C GLU A 45 -3.29 -9.89 -33.46
N PRO A 46 -2.28 -9.29 -32.76
CA PRO A 46 -1.29 -8.44 -33.41
C PRO A 46 -0.54 -9.23 -34.48
N SER A 47 -0.30 -8.62 -35.66
CA SER A 47 0.28 -9.34 -36.79
C SER A 47 1.57 -10.10 -36.38
N LYS A 48 1.66 -11.38 -36.77
CA LYS A 48 2.78 -12.26 -36.39
C LYS A 48 4.15 -11.66 -36.74
N SER A 49 4.22 -10.82 -37.77
CA SER A 49 5.42 -10.09 -38.19
C SER A 49 5.77 -8.91 -37.25
N LEU A 50 4.79 -8.17 -36.74
CA LEU A 50 4.97 -7.11 -35.74
C LEU A 50 5.41 -7.72 -34.40
N LYS A 51 4.73 -8.80 -33.95
CA LYS A 51 5.06 -9.55 -32.72
C LYS A 51 6.52 -10.02 -32.77
N ARG A 52 6.92 -10.69 -33.86
CA ARG A 52 8.30 -11.19 -34.04
C ARG A 52 9.34 -10.08 -34.13
N ARG A 53 9.06 -8.97 -34.83
CA ARG A 53 10.00 -7.84 -34.96
C ARG A 53 10.19 -7.10 -33.64
N ALA A 54 9.12 -6.78 -32.92
CA ALA A 54 9.20 -6.10 -31.63
C ALA A 54 9.98 -6.92 -30.60
N LEU A 55 9.71 -8.22 -30.53
CA LEU A 55 10.41 -9.13 -29.63
C LEU A 55 11.89 -9.31 -30.02
N ALA A 56 12.19 -9.55 -31.30
CA ALA A 56 13.57 -9.75 -31.76
C ALA A 56 14.43 -8.50 -31.55
N MET A 57 13.91 -7.31 -31.89
CA MET A 57 14.66 -6.06 -31.74
C MET A 57 14.77 -5.62 -30.28
N GLY A 58 13.72 -5.82 -29.46
CA GLY A 58 13.78 -5.57 -28.02
C GLY A 58 14.79 -6.48 -27.31
N MET A 59 14.82 -7.77 -27.67
CA MET A 59 15.81 -8.73 -27.18
C MET A 59 17.22 -8.33 -27.58
N LEU A 60 17.42 -7.97 -28.86
CA LEU A 60 18.73 -7.56 -29.37
C LEU A 60 19.25 -6.30 -28.66
N ALA A 61 18.39 -5.30 -28.46
CA ALA A 61 18.77 -4.06 -27.79
C ALA A 61 19.20 -4.29 -26.34
N LEU A 62 18.44 -5.10 -25.58
CA LEU A 62 18.77 -5.42 -24.19
C LEU A 62 20.09 -6.20 -24.10
N LEU A 63 20.27 -7.18 -24.99
CA LEU A 63 21.45 -8.02 -25.04
C LEU A 63 22.73 -7.20 -25.35
N MET A 64 22.68 -6.28 -26.31
CA MET A 64 23.84 -5.46 -26.68
C MET A 64 24.32 -4.56 -25.53
N VAL A 65 23.39 -4.08 -24.71
CA VAL A 65 23.71 -3.24 -23.54
C VAL A 65 24.33 -4.07 -22.42
N GLU A 66 23.81 -5.26 -22.14
CA GLU A 66 24.41 -6.19 -21.16
C GLU A 66 25.82 -6.60 -21.58
N VAL A 67 26.01 -6.94 -22.86
CA VAL A 67 27.33 -7.29 -23.41
C VAL A 67 28.32 -6.13 -23.28
N SER A 68 27.89 -4.90 -23.55
CA SER A 68 28.73 -3.72 -23.32
C SER A 68 29.23 -3.67 -21.87
N GLN A 69 28.34 -3.85 -20.89
CA GLN A 69 28.71 -3.78 -19.48
C GLN A 69 29.66 -4.91 -19.06
N PHE A 70 29.42 -6.14 -19.53
CA PHE A 70 30.33 -7.28 -19.27
C PHE A 70 31.73 -7.04 -19.83
N ILE A 71 31.84 -6.41 -21.01
CA ILE A 71 33.13 -6.11 -21.63
C ILE A 71 33.86 -4.96 -20.90
N MET A 72 33.14 -3.92 -20.49
CA MET A 72 33.73 -2.69 -19.92
C MET A 72 34.05 -2.77 -18.43
N ASN A 73 33.36 -3.61 -17.65
CA ASN A 73 33.52 -3.61 -16.19
C ASN A 73 34.96 -3.98 -15.75
N PRO A 74 35.58 -5.10 -16.18
CA PRO A 74 36.97 -5.42 -15.81
C PRO A 74 38.04 -4.38 -16.21
N PRO A 75 38.07 -3.85 -17.47
CA PRO A 75 39.06 -2.84 -17.85
C PRO A 75 38.85 -1.51 -17.13
N THR A 76 37.60 -1.11 -16.81
CA THR A 76 37.34 0.08 -15.99
C THR A 76 38.06 -0.03 -14.65
N LYS A 77 37.96 -1.19 -13.97
CA LYS A 77 38.66 -1.39 -12.69
C LYS A 77 40.18 -1.29 -12.82
N LYS A 78 40.76 -1.89 -13.88
CA LYS A 78 42.22 -1.86 -14.14
C LYS A 78 42.73 -0.44 -14.42
N ILE A 79 42.02 0.33 -15.24
CA ILE A 79 42.41 1.72 -15.58
C ILE A 79 42.25 2.64 -14.37
N THR A 80 41.17 2.50 -13.60
CA THR A 80 40.97 3.29 -12.37
C THR A 80 42.05 2.99 -11.33
N GLU A 81 42.46 1.73 -11.17
CA GLU A 81 43.58 1.35 -10.29
C GLU A 81 44.89 2.03 -10.71
N ASP A 82 45.22 2.03 -12.01
CA ASP A 82 46.41 2.65 -12.58
C ASP A 82 46.48 4.16 -12.29
N ILE A 83 45.36 4.87 -12.48
CA ILE A 83 45.25 6.30 -12.23
C ILE A 83 45.38 6.63 -10.73
N ILE A 84 44.74 5.86 -9.85
CA ILE A 84 44.83 6.06 -8.39
C ILE A 84 46.25 5.75 -7.90
N CYS A 85 46.90 4.74 -8.48
CA CYS A 85 48.28 4.39 -8.18
C CYS A 85 49.23 5.55 -8.48
N ARG A 86 49.08 6.21 -9.64
CA ARG A 86 49.82 7.44 -9.98
C ARG A 86 49.64 8.57 -8.96
N GLN A 87 48.44 8.74 -8.42
CA GLN A 87 48.16 9.79 -7.42
C GLN A 87 48.91 9.56 -6.10
N HIS A 88 49.09 8.30 -5.71
CA HIS A 88 49.85 7.93 -4.51
C HIS A 88 51.35 7.82 -4.77
N TYR A 89 51.74 7.39 -5.97
CA TYR A 89 53.12 7.18 -6.39
C TYR A 89 53.43 7.95 -7.68
N PRO A 90 53.99 9.18 -7.57
CA PRO A 90 54.23 10.07 -8.71
C PRO A 90 55.26 9.57 -9.74
N ASP A 91 56.00 8.50 -9.45
CA ASP A 91 56.97 7.90 -10.38
C ASP A 91 56.36 6.79 -11.26
N HIS A 92 55.14 6.35 -10.96
CA HIS A 92 54.45 5.28 -11.68
C HIS A 92 53.96 5.74 -13.06
N LEU A 93 54.34 5.11 -14.19
CA LEU A 93 53.89 5.53 -15.52
C LEU A 93 52.49 4.97 -15.87
N ILE A 94 51.54 5.86 -16.18
CA ILE A 94 50.19 5.50 -16.63
C ILE A 94 50.26 4.77 -17.98
N GLY A 95 49.51 3.69 -18.13
CA GLY A 95 49.41 2.95 -19.40
C GLY A 95 50.53 1.95 -19.67
N ALA A 96 51.47 1.77 -18.74
CA ALA A 96 52.51 0.74 -18.80
C ALA A 96 51.98 -0.63 -18.32
N PHE A 97 50.91 -1.12 -18.95
CA PHE A 97 50.18 -2.32 -18.52
C PHE A 97 50.93 -3.65 -18.66
N ASP A 98 52.13 -3.63 -19.24
CA ASP A 98 53.00 -4.79 -19.48
C ASP A 98 54.02 -5.00 -18.33
N THR A 99 54.16 -4.01 -17.43
CA THR A 99 54.98 -4.08 -16.22
C THR A 99 54.11 -4.01 -14.98
N ASP A 100 53.91 -5.14 -14.29
CA ASP A 100 53.13 -5.20 -13.06
C ASP A 100 53.86 -4.46 -11.91
N ASP A 101 53.42 -3.24 -11.58
CA ASP A 101 53.89 -2.50 -10.40
C ASP A 101 53.12 -2.96 -9.15
N TYR A 102 53.79 -3.77 -8.32
CA TYR A 102 53.22 -4.33 -7.09
C TYR A 102 52.69 -3.26 -6.11
N ARG A 103 53.19 -2.03 -6.18
CA ARG A 103 52.76 -0.91 -5.32
C ARG A 103 51.31 -0.48 -5.60
N CYS A 104 50.78 -0.72 -6.80
CA CYS A 104 49.38 -0.43 -7.11
C CYS A 104 48.41 -1.36 -6.37
N LYS A 105 48.91 -2.47 -5.82
CA LYS A 105 48.13 -3.34 -4.93
C LYS A 105 48.18 -2.88 -3.48
N ASP A 106 48.87 -1.80 -3.10
CA ASP A 106 48.91 -1.35 -1.70
C ASP A 106 47.52 -1.01 -1.15
N SER A 107 47.33 -1.24 0.15
CA SER A 107 46.06 -1.01 0.86
C SER A 107 45.47 0.41 0.67
N PRO A 108 46.24 1.52 0.69
CA PRO A 108 45.69 2.85 0.39
C PRO A 108 45.12 3.01 -1.03
N VAL A 109 45.77 2.44 -2.05
CA VAL A 109 45.30 2.48 -3.45
C VAL A 109 44.02 1.67 -3.58
N GLN A 110 44.00 0.45 -3.02
CA GLN A 110 42.83 -0.43 -3.04
C GLN A 110 41.64 0.13 -2.24
N LYS A 111 41.90 0.79 -1.11
CA LYS A 111 40.85 1.46 -0.33
C LYS A 111 40.20 2.58 -1.14
N THR A 112 40.99 3.42 -1.80
CA THR A 112 40.47 4.50 -2.64
C THR A 112 39.69 3.94 -3.82
N LEU A 113 40.21 2.90 -4.47
CA LEU A 113 39.53 2.18 -5.54
C LEU A 113 38.17 1.61 -5.09
N ALA A 114 38.10 0.98 -3.92
CA ALA A 114 36.85 0.45 -3.37
C ALA A 114 35.84 1.56 -3.09
N MET A 115 36.28 2.70 -2.56
CA MET A 115 35.40 3.85 -2.27
C MET A 115 34.81 4.48 -3.53
N VAL A 116 35.62 4.71 -4.56
CA VAL A 116 35.15 5.26 -5.83
C VAL A 116 34.07 4.35 -6.42
N GLN A 117 34.29 3.05 -6.42
CA GLN A 117 33.31 2.07 -6.91
C GLN A 117 32.03 2.02 -6.07
N GLY A 118 32.16 2.13 -4.74
CA GLY A 118 31.01 2.09 -3.84
C GLY A 118 30.09 3.29 -4.02
N TRP A 119 30.67 4.49 -4.19
CA TRP A 119 29.91 5.71 -4.46
C TRP A 119 29.31 5.76 -5.86
N ASP A 120 30.06 5.30 -6.88
CA ASP A 120 29.57 5.16 -8.25
C ASP A 120 28.32 4.27 -8.30
N GLN A 121 28.40 3.08 -7.68
CA GLN A 121 27.26 2.17 -7.58
C GLN A 121 26.07 2.78 -6.82
N ALA A 122 26.32 3.58 -5.78
CA ALA A 122 25.25 4.23 -5.01
C ALA A 122 24.52 5.30 -5.82
N PHE A 123 25.25 6.11 -6.60
CA PHE A 123 24.65 7.12 -7.48
C PHE A 123 23.95 6.50 -8.69
N GLU A 124 24.53 5.45 -9.29
CA GLU A 124 23.89 4.67 -10.36
C GLU A 124 22.51 4.15 -9.94
N MET A 125 22.35 3.69 -8.70
CA MET A 125 21.08 3.21 -8.18
C MET A 125 20.18 4.35 -7.63
N GLY A 126 20.76 5.37 -7.01
CA GLY A 126 20.03 6.44 -6.34
C GLY A 126 19.41 7.49 -7.27
N VAL A 127 20.16 7.92 -8.30
CA VAL A 127 19.71 8.99 -9.22
C VAL A 127 18.46 8.59 -10.02
N PRO A 128 18.36 7.36 -10.58
CA PRO A 128 17.17 6.90 -11.30
C PRO A 128 15.87 6.86 -10.50
N ILE A 129 15.89 6.81 -9.16
CA ILE A 129 14.66 6.79 -8.33
C ILE A 129 13.80 8.02 -8.60
N LEU A 130 14.45 9.18 -8.72
CA LEU A 130 13.78 10.46 -8.93
C LEU A 130 13.08 10.51 -10.29
N THR A 131 13.53 9.71 -11.24
CA THR A 131 13.07 9.71 -12.63
C THR A 131 12.23 8.47 -12.98
N GLN A 132 12.25 7.40 -12.17
CA GLN A 132 11.53 6.16 -12.44
C GLN A 132 10.01 6.37 -12.59
N PHE A 133 9.39 7.11 -11.68
CA PHE A 133 7.94 7.40 -11.75
C PHE A 133 7.58 8.38 -12.88
N PRO A 134 8.26 9.55 -13.03
CA PRO A 134 7.97 10.47 -14.13
C PRO A 134 8.08 9.83 -15.51
N TYR A 135 9.16 9.07 -15.77
CA TYR A 135 9.34 8.43 -17.08
C TYR A 135 8.40 7.25 -17.31
N GLY A 136 7.93 6.56 -16.26
CA GLY A 136 6.83 5.59 -16.37
C GLY A 136 5.55 6.23 -16.93
N ILE A 137 5.15 7.39 -16.39
CA ILE A 137 3.97 8.14 -16.89
C ILE A 137 4.20 8.65 -18.33
N VAL A 138 5.43 9.10 -18.62
CA VAL A 138 5.79 9.54 -19.98
C VAL A 138 5.70 8.36 -20.96
N ALA A 139 6.07 7.14 -20.55
CA ALA A 139 5.98 5.96 -21.41
C ALA A 139 4.53 5.64 -21.80
N ASP A 140 3.59 5.79 -20.86
CA ASP A 140 2.17 5.59 -21.12
C ASP A 140 1.58 6.64 -22.07
N LYS A 141 2.10 7.88 -22.02
CA LYS A 141 1.57 9.01 -22.81
C LYS A 141 2.21 9.19 -24.18
N TYR A 142 3.54 9.08 -24.26
CA TYR A 142 4.33 9.39 -25.44
C TYR A 142 4.88 8.15 -26.14
N GLY A 143 4.69 6.96 -25.56
CA GLY A 143 5.15 5.70 -26.12
C GLY A 143 6.39 5.15 -25.41
N ARG A 144 6.51 3.82 -25.41
CA ARG A 144 7.57 3.09 -24.67
C ARG A 144 8.90 3.15 -25.38
N ARG A 145 8.90 3.25 -26.71
CA ARG A 145 10.12 3.39 -27.52
C ARG A 145 10.87 4.67 -27.17
N LEU A 146 10.17 5.78 -27.00
CA LEU A 146 10.78 7.07 -26.69
C LEU A 146 11.50 7.03 -25.33
N VAL A 147 10.83 6.49 -24.32
CA VAL A 147 11.40 6.37 -22.97
C VAL A 147 12.58 5.40 -22.94
N LEU A 148 12.47 4.26 -23.63
CA LEU A 148 13.57 3.31 -23.78
C LEU A 148 14.78 3.95 -24.49
N PHE A 149 14.57 4.75 -25.54
CA PHE A 149 15.63 5.49 -26.22
C PHE A 149 16.30 6.52 -25.31
N LEU A 150 15.50 7.31 -24.56
CA LEU A 150 16.02 8.29 -23.60
C LEU A 150 16.85 7.62 -22.50
N ALA A 151 16.40 6.46 -21.99
CA ALA A 151 17.11 5.69 -20.96
C ALA A 151 18.50 5.24 -21.43
N MET A 152 18.56 4.70 -22.65
CA MET A 152 19.81 4.22 -23.24
C MET A 152 20.71 5.36 -23.69
N LEU A 153 20.15 6.50 -24.13
CA LEU A 153 20.92 7.71 -24.38
C LEU A 153 21.59 8.22 -23.09
N GLY A 154 20.88 8.21 -21.95
CA GLY A 154 21.47 8.52 -20.64
C GLY A 154 22.64 7.60 -20.30
N CYS A 155 22.51 6.29 -20.55
CA CYS A 155 23.59 5.32 -20.37
C CYS A 155 24.79 5.56 -21.30
N CYS A 156 24.55 5.88 -22.57
CA CYS A 156 25.60 6.25 -23.51
C CYS A 156 26.37 7.50 -23.06
N LEU A 157 25.66 8.54 -22.60
CA LEU A 157 26.28 9.79 -22.14
C LEU A 157 27.09 9.59 -20.86
N SER A 158 26.56 8.80 -19.90
CA SER A 158 27.31 8.42 -18.68
C SER A 158 28.58 7.64 -19.03
N THR A 159 28.48 6.66 -19.94
CA THR A 159 29.65 5.88 -20.39
C THR A 159 30.66 6.75 -21.16
N ALA A 160 30.19 7.70 -21.97
CA ALA A 160 31.06 8.64 -22.67
C ALA A 160 31.79 9.59 -21.69
N TRP A 161 31.11 10.00 -20.61
CA TRP A 161 31.72 10.76 -19.53
C TRP A 161 32.80 9.97 -18.80
N LEU A 162 32.53 8.70 -18.47
CA LEU A 162 33.51 7.78 -17.89
C LEU A 162 34.78 7.69 -18.76
N LEU A 163 34.62 7.46 -20.07
CA LEU A 163 35.74 7.42 -21.02
C LEU A 163 36.52 8.73 -21.05
N LEU A 164 35.83 9.87 -21.03
CA LEU A 164 36.46 11.20 -21.04
C LEU A 164 37.31 11.42 -19.77
N VAL A 165 36.75 11.12 -18.59
CA VAL A 165 37.45 11.30 -17.31
C VAL A 165 38.69 10.39 -17.23
N LEU A 166 38.56 9.13 -17.63
CA LEU A 166 39.67 8.17 -17.62
C LEU A 166 40.75 8.50 -18.67
N SER A 167 40.41 9.18 -19.77
CA SER A 167 41.36 9.54 -20.83
C SER A 167 42.25 10.73 -20.45
N PHE A 168 41.79 11.60 -19.56
CA PHE A 168 42.51 12.81 -19.14
C PHE A 168 42.77 12.83 -17.61
N PRO A 169 43.60 11.89 -17.09
CA PRO A 169 43.85 11.76 -15.66
C PRO A 169 44.59 12.95 -15.02
N ASN A 170 45.25 13.79 -15.83
CA ASN A 170 45.93 15.00 -15.36
C ASN A 170 45.01 16.22 -15.24
N VAL A 171 43.83 16.20 -15.87
CA VAL A 171 42.87 17.31 -15.88
C VAL A 171 41.74 17.05 -14.90
N PHE A 172 41.21 15.83 -14.89
CA PHE A 172 40.09 15.44 -14.03
C PHE A 172 40.56 14.62 -12.83
N SER A 173 40.00 14.92 -11.66
CA SER A 173 40.11 14.04 -10.49
C SER A 173 39.37 12.73 -10.75
N ILE A 174 39.84 11.62 -10.16
CA ILE A 174 39.18 10.31 -10.30
C ILE A 174 37.73 10.32 -9.80
N TRP A 175 37.42 11.16 -8.81
CA TRP A 175 36.07 11.36 -8.29
C TRP A 175 35.11 12.02 -9.28
N ALA A 176 35.62 12.60 -10.37
CA ALA A 176 34.77 13.17 -11.41
C ALA A 176 33.96 12.10 -12.17
N ILE A 177 34.29 10.81 -12.05
CA ILE A 177 33.51 9.70 -12.61
C ILE A 177 32.05 9.77 -12.15
N LEU A 178 31.82 10.10 -10.86
CA LEU A 178 30.48 10.25 -10.26
C LEU A 178 29.61 11.32 -10.95
N GLY A 179 30.23 12.26 -11.66
CA GLY A 179 29.51 13.25 -12.46
C GLY A 179 28.71 12.64 -13.62
N GLY A 180 29.08 11.44 -14.07
CA GLY A 180 28.41 10.71 -15.14
C GLY A 180 26.98 10.29 -14.77
N ASP A 181 26.72 10.06 -13.49
CA ASP A 181 25.44 9.58 -13.00
C ASP A 181 24.31 10.59 -13.17
N ILE A 182 24.64 11.89 -13.26
CA ILE A 182 23.67 12.96 -13.57
C ILE A 182 22.98 12.70 -14.91
N PHE A 183 23.67 12.08 -15.87
CA PHE A 183 23.07 11.74 -17.16
C PHE A 183 21.97 10.68 -17.04
N PHE A 184 21.88 9.91 -15.95
CA PHE A 184 20.75 9.01 -15.71
C PHE A 184 19.44 9.75 -15.38
N LEU A 185 19.48 11.05 -15.09
CA LEU A 185 18.26 11.88 -15.08
C LEU A 185 17.59 11.94 -16.46
N ILE A 186 18.37 11.71 -17.52
CA ILE A 186 17.88 11.54 -18.88
C ILE A 186 17.45 10.08 -19.03
N GLY A 187 16.14 9.83 -18.95
CA GLY A 187 15.53 8.53 -19.22
C GLY A 187 15.61 7.48 -18.11
N GLY A 188 16.17 7.77 -16.93
CA GLY A 188 16.11 6.86 -15.78
C GLY A 188 17.09 5.69 -15.79
N GLY A 189 18.16 5.78 -16.58
CA GLY A 189 19.29 4.83 -16.55
C GLY A 189 18.94 3.39 -16.96
N GLY A 190 19.86 2.46 -16.64
CA GLY A 190 19.76 1.06 -17.07
C GLY A 190 18.54 0.33 -16.52
N GLN A 191 18.12 0.62 -15.29
CA GLN A 191 16.94 -0.01 -14.67
C GLN A 191 15.63 0.36 -15.39
N MET A 192 15.48 1.62 -15.81
CA MET A 192 14.32 2.03 -16.61
C MET A 192 14.32 1.34 -17.98
N ALA A 193 15.49 1.15 -18.60
CA ALA A 193 15.59 0.44 -19.87
C ALA A 193 15.14 -1.02 -19.75
N VAL A 194 15.56 -1.73 -18.68
CA VAL A 194 15.09 -3.09 -18.38
C VAL A 194 13.57 -3.09 -18.17
N ALA A 195 13.05 -2.20 -17.32
CA ALA A 195 11.60 -2.11 -17.07
C ALA A 195 10.79 -1.90 -18.37
N MET A 196 11.25 -1.01 -19.25
CA MET A 196 10.60 -0.75 -20.53
C MET A 196 10.63 -1.95 -21.49
N VAL A 197 11.68 -2.76 -21.49
CA VAL A 197 11.71 -3.98 -22.31
C VAL A 197 10.72 -5.02 -21.77
N TYR A 198 10.65 -5.21 -20.45
CA TYR A 198 9.68 -6.12 -19.84
C TYR A 198 8.23 -5.67 -20.08
N THR A 199 7.95 -4.37 -20.07
CA THR A 199 6.62 -3.86 -20.40
C THR A 199 6.30 -4.07 -21.88
N ILE A 200 7.21 -3.74 -22.81
CA ILE A 200 7.04 -3.99 -24.25
C ILE A 200 6.72 -5.47 -24.53
N VAL A 201 7.42 -6.40 -23.87
CA VAL A 201 7.13 -7.85 -23.98
C VAL A 201 5.74 -8.18 -23.44
N ALA A 202 5.35 -7.61 -22.30
CA ALA A 202 4.02 -7.83 -21.71
C ALA A 202 2.88 -7.30 -22.60
N ASP A 203 3.12 -6.27 -23.40
CA ASP A 203 2.13 -5.68 -24.31
C ASP A 203 1.98 -6.44 -25.64
N VAL A 204 3.01 -7.19 -26.03
CA VAL A 204 3.07 -7.90 -27.33
C VAL A 204 2.77 -9.40 -27.17
N VAL A 205 2.96 -9.96 -25.98
CA VAL A 205 2.77 -11.38 -25.69
C VAL A 205 1.48 -11.60 -24.87
N PRO A 206 0.59 -12.51 -25.30
CA PRO A 206 -0.62 -12.86 -24.55
C PRO A 206 -0.26 -13.42 -23.18
N VAL A 207 -1.18 -13.26 -22.22
CA VAL A 207 -0.95 -13.58 -20.79
C VAL A 207 -0.51 -15.05 -20.58
N SER A 208 -1.01 -15.97 -21.41
CA SER A 208 -0.67 -17.41 -21.37
C SER A 208 0.79 -17.72 -21.72
N GLU A 209 1.41 -16.95 -22.63
CA GLU A 209 2.78 -17.18 -23.12
C GLU A 209 3.83 -16.28 -22.45
N ARG A 210 3.39 -15.30 -21.67
CA ARG A 210 4.24 -14.21 -21.15
C ARG A 210 5.35 -14.72 -20.24
N THR A 211 5.04 -15.66 -19.36
CA THR A 211 5.98 -16.22 -18.39
C THR A 211 7.14 -16.95 -19.08
N ASP A 212 6.84 -17.73 -20.11
CA ASP A 212 7.85 -18.46 -20.89
C ASP A 212 8.79 -17.50 -21.63
N MET A 213 8.27 -16.39 -22.16
CA MET A 213 9.10 -15.38 -22.82
C MET A 213 10.04 -14.68 -21.85
N PHE A 214 9.59 -14.37 -20.63
CA PHE A 214 10.47 -13.80 -19.59
C PHE A 214 11.57 -14.76 -19.16
N PHE A 215 11.28 -16.05 -19.01
CA PHE A 215 12.32 -17.04 -18.71
C PHE A 215 13.35 -17.17 -19.83
N ARG A 216 12.91 -17.16 -21.09
CA ARG A 216 13.83 -17.18 -22.25
C ARG A 216 14.72 -15.95 -22.30
N LEU A 217 14.19 -14.77 -21.97
CA LEU A 217 14.95 -13.52 -21.87
C LEU A 217 16.09 -13.62 -20.84
N VAL A 218 15.76 -14.08 -19.62
CA VAL A 218 16.76 -14.24 -18.54
C VAL A 218 17.81 -15.29 -18.90
N ALA A 219 17.38 -16.44 -19.45
CA ALA A 219 18.29 -17.50 -19.87
C ALA A 219 19.28 -17.02 -20.96
N LEU A 220 18.79 -16.21 -21.90
CA LEU A 220 19.62 -15.68 -22.98
C LEU A 220 20.70 -14.72 -22.45
N VAL A 221 20.36 -13.82 -21.51
CA VAL A 221 21.36 -12.95 -20.86
C VAL A 221 22.42 -13.77 -20.13
N LEU A 222 22.02 -14.83 -19.42
CA LEU A 222 22.96 -15.71 -18.71
C LEU A 222 23.93 -16.45 -19.65
N ILE A 223 23.45 -16.95 -20.79
CA ILE A 223 24.30 -17.61 -21.80
C ILE A 223 25.32 -16.62 -22.36
N PHE A 224 24.89 -15.39 -22.66
CA PHE A 224 25.78 -14.36 -23.17
C PHE A 224 26.85 -13.95 -22.15
N ASN A 225 26.49 -13.88 -20.87
CA ASN A 225 27.47 -13.59 -19.82
C ASN A 225 28.59 -14.66 -19.76
N VAL A 226 28.24 -15.95 -19.89
CA VAL A 226 29.23 -17.04 -19.95
C VAL A 226 30.18 -16.92 -21.15
N ILE A 227 29.71 -16.38 -22.27
CA ILE A 227 30.51 -16.23 -23.50
C ILE A 227 31.38 -14.96 -23.44
N PHE A 228 30.79 -13.81 -23.10
CA PHE A 228 31.43 -12.51 -23.22
C PHE A 228 32.35 -12.16 -22.04
N ASN A 229 32.15 -12.75 -20.86
CA ASN A 229 33.03 -12.50 -19.72
C ASN A 229 34.47 -13.06 -19.95
N PRO A 230 34.66 -14.29 -20.48
CA PRO A 230 35.97 -14.76 -20.95
C PRO A 230 36.57 -13.95 -22.10
N ILE A 231 35.73 -13.47 -23.02
CA ILE A 231 36.17 -12.61 -24.12
C ILE A 231 36.72 -11.29 -23.54
N SER A 232 36.02 -10.67 -22.58
CA SER A 232 36.53 -9.50 -21.85
C SER A 232 37.89 -9.78 -21.19
N ALA A 233 38.01 -10.93 -20.50
CA ALA A 233 39.27 -11.35 -19.88
C ALA A 233 40.42 -11.49 -20.90
N TRP A 234 40.12 -11.97 -22.11
CA TRP A 234 41.07 -12.10 -23.22
C TRP A 234 41.47 -10.74 -23.80
N LEU A 235 40.51 -9.84 -24.08
CA LEU A 235 40.80 -8.48 -24.56
C LEU A 235 41.68 -7.70 -23.58
N LEU A 236 41.43 -7.88 -22.28
CA LEU A 236 42.18 -7.20 -21.21
C LEU A 236 43.68 -7.55 -21.17
N GLN A 237 44.08 -8.68 -21.78
CA GLN A 237 45.49 -9.07 -21.91
C GLN A 237 46.23 -8.27 -22.97
N PHE A 238 45.55 -7.80 -24.01
CA PHE A 238 46.16 -7.01 -25.08
C PHE A 238 46.22 -5.53 -24.72
N ASP A 239 45.04 -4.92 -24.55
CA ASP A 239 44.92 -3.51 -24.22
C ASP A 239 43.58 -3.23 -23.51
N PRO A 240 43.60 -2.68 -22.29
CA PRO A 240 42.37 -2.31 -21.57
C PRO A 240 41.52 -1.29 -22.33
N TRP A 241 42.15 -0.36 -23.07
CA TRP A 241 41.43 0.69 -23.81
C TRP A 241 40.68 0.12 -25.03
N LEU A 242 41.26 -0.85 -25.73
CA LEU A 242 40.57 -1.59 -26.79
C LEU A 242 39.25 -2.21 -26.30
N SER A 243 39.27 -2.84 -25.11
CA SER A 243 38.06 -3.40 -24.49
C SER A 243 37.02 -2.32 -24.19
N MET A 244 37.45 -1.15 -23.68
CA MET A 244 36.57 -0.02 -23.39
C MET A 244 35.88 0.54 -24.65
N TRP A 245 36.61 0.72 -25.75
CA TRP A 245 36.04 1.24 -27.01
C TRP A 245 35.11 0.23 -27.69
N ILE A 246 35.44 -1.06 -27.66
CA ILE A 246 34.56 -2.12 -28.20
C ILE A 246 33.25 -2.18 -27.41
N GLY A 247 33.32 -2.14 -26.08
CA GLY A 247 32.13 -2.08 -25.23
C GLY A 247 31.27 -0.86 -25.54
N PHE A 248 31.87 0.33 -25.61
CA PHE A 248 31.16 1.56 -25.98
C PHE A 248 30.51 1.48 -27.37
N GLY A 249 31.18 0.84 -28.33
CA GLY A 249 30.61 0.56 -29.65
C GLY A 249 29.34 -0.30 -29.59
N PHE A 250 29.35 -1.37 -28.77
CA PHE A 250 28.16 -2.18 -28.52
C PHE A 250 27.03 -1.40 -27.86
N MET A 251 27.35 -0.51 -26.91
CA MET A 251 26.36 0.37 -26.28
C MET A 251 25.69 1.30 -27.29
N VAL A 252 26.47 2.00 -28.12
CA VAL A 252 25.95 2.89 -29.16
C VAL A 252 25.12 2.12 -30.18
N PHE A 253 25.59 0.94 -30.60
CA PHE A 253 24.84 0.07 -31.50
C PHE A 253 23.51 -0.40 -30.90
N GLY A 254 23.49 -0.80 -29.63
CA GLY A 254 22.28 -1.14 -28.89
C GLY A 254 21.28 0.02 -28.84
N THR A 255 21.75 1.24 -28.57
CA THR A 255 20.92 2.45 -28.56
C THR A 255 20.33 2.76 -29.94
N MET A 256 21.09 2.54 -31.02
CA MET A 256 20.58 2.72 -32.38
C MET A 256 19.56 1.64 -32.77
N CYS A 257 19.71 0.39 -32.29
CA CYS A 257 18.75 -0.69 -32.54
C CYS A 257 17.34 -0.40 -31.99
N ILE A 258 17.22 0.45 -30.97
CA ILE A 258 15.92 0.84 -30.37
C ILE A 258 15.08 1.65 -31.35
N LEU A 259 15.71 2.39 -32.27
CA LEU A 259 14.99 3.14 -33.31
C LEU A 259 14.27 2.23 -34.32
N LEU A 260 14.60 0.93 -34.33
CA LEU A 260 13.95 -0.06 -35.17
C LEU A 260 12.79 -0.77 -34.45
N ILE A 261 12.61 -0.53 -33.15
CA ILE A 261 11.49 -1.07 -32.38
C ILE A 261 10.20 -0.34 -32.79
N PRO A 262 9.13 -1.05 -33.20
CA PRO A 262 7.84 -0.45 -33.49
C PRO A 262 7.16 0.03 -32.19
N GLU A 263 6.41 1.14 -32.26
CA GLU A 263 5.70 1.68 -31.10
C GLU A 263 4.53 0.77 -30.70
N THR A 264 4.46 0.36 -29.42
CA THR A 264 3.48 -0.61 -28.91
C THR A 264 2.31 0.04 -28.15
N MET A 265 2.33 1.36 -27.92
CA MET A 265 1.30 2.09 -27.17
C MET A 265 -0.11 1.98 -27.78
N HIS A 266 -0.22 1.86 -29.10
CA HIS A 266 -1.51 1.81 -29.81
C HIS A 266 -2.35 0.57 -29.50
N LEU A 267 -1.71 -0.56 -29.14
CA LEU A 267 -2.40 -1.81 -28.80
C LEU A 267 -3.14 -1.68 -27.45
N ARG A 268 -2.48 -1.10 -26.43
CA ARG A 268 -3.07 -0.92 -25.10
C ARG A 268 -4.13 0.16 -25.03
N ARG A 269 -4.01 1.23 -25.81
CA ARG A 269 -5.02 2.29 -25.88
C ARG A 269 -6.34 1.82 -26.52
N LYS A 270 -6.31 0.73 -27.30
CA LYS A 270 -7.49 0.07 -27.85
C LYS A 270 -8.17 -0.79 -26.76
N ASP A 271 -7.38 -1.50 -25.94
CA ASP A 271 -7.87 -2.26 -24.78
C ASP A 271 -8.45 -1.36 -23.68
N ASP A 272 -7.75 -0.28 -23.29
CA ASP A 272 -8.21 0.67 -22.25
C ASP A 272 -9.49 1.44 -22.66
N LYS A 273 -9.67 1.70 -23.96
CA LYS A 273 -10.91 2.30 -24.49
C LYS A 273 -12.08 1.34 -24.40
N ARG A 274 -11.89 0.06 -24.71
CA ARG A 274 -12.93 -0.98 -24.56
C ARG A 274 -13.33 -1.14 -23.09
N HIS A 275 -12.36 -1.17 -22.19
CA HIS A 275 -12.63 -1.30 -20.75
C HIS A 275 -13.36 -0.07 -20.18
N ASN A 276 -13.10 1.12 -20.72
CA ASN A 276 -13.87 2.34 -20.37
C ASN A 276 -15.23 2.40 -21.07
N GLU A 277 -15.39 1.89 -22.30
CA GLU A 277 -16.68 1.84 -23.00
C GLU A 277 -17.63 0.79 -22.38
N GLU A 278 -17.10 -0.30 -21.82
CA GLU A 278 -17.87 -1.26 -21.00
C GLU A 278 -18.31 -0.66 -19.66
N HIS A 279 -17.51 0.23 -19.05
CA HIS A 279 -17.87 0.95 -17.82
C HIS A 279 -18.72 2.21 -18.05
N GLU A 280 -18.64 2.86 -19.22
CA GLU A 280 -19.44 4.05 -19.56
C GLU A 280 -20.90 3.71 -19.89
N ASN A 281 -21.21 2.46 -20.24
CA ASN A 281 -22.60 2.03 -20.46
C ASN A 281 -23.42 1.88 -19.16
N GLU A 282 -22.82 2.01 -17.97
CA GLU A 282 -23.54 2.02 -16.68
C GLU A 282 -23.57 3.38 -15.96
N GLN A 283 -22.89 4.42 -16.46
CA GLN A 283 -22.85 5.73 -15.78
C GLN A 283 -23.01 6.92 -16.75
N LEU A 284 -24.25 7.22 -17.10
CA LEU A 284 -24.59 8.51 -17.72
C LEU A 284 -24.65 9.62 -16.65
N HIS A 285 -23.50 10.20 -16.29
CA HIS A 285 -23.29 11.64 -16.08
C HIS A 285 -21.93 11.95 -15.42
N GLY A 286 -20.99 12.49 -16.21
CA GLY A 286 -19.73 13.04 -15.70
C GLY A 286 -19.14 14.07 -16.67
N VAL A 287 -18.88 15.27 -16.15
CA VAL A 287 -18.37 16.48 -16.86
C VAL A 287 -16.96 16.26 -17.43
N PRO A 288 -16.60 16.82 -18.62
CA PRO A 288 -15.26 16.65 -19.19
C PRO A 288 -14.18 17.37 -18.36
N LEU A 289 -13.21 16.61 -17.84
CA LEU A 289 -12.09 17.14 -17.04
C LEU A 289 -10.87 17.53 -17.88
N SER A 290 -10.22 18.61 -17.42
CA SER A 290 -9.07 19.29 -18.03
C SER A 290 -7.76 18.48 -17.96
N LYS A 291 -6.98 18.55 -19.05
CA LYS A 291 -5.73 17.81 -19.32
C LYS A 291 -4.58 18.04 -18.32
N HIS A 292 -4.65 19.05 -17.44
CA HIS A 292 -3.63 19.30 -16.41
C HIS A 292 -3.90 18.56 -15.07
N SER A 293 -5.06 17.92 -14.91
CA SER A 293 -5.46 17.17 -13.70
C SER A 293 -4.84 15.77 -13.61
N VAL A 294 -4.52 15.15 -14.76
CA VAL A 294 -4.22 13.72 -14.84
C VAL A 294 -2.90 13.33 -14.15
N LEU A 295 -1.87 14.16 -14.26
CA LEU A 295 -0.56 13.90 -13.63
C LEU A 295 -0.62 13.99 -12.11
N LYS A 296 -1.36 14.98 -11.59
CA LYS A 296 -1.60 15.13 -10.16
C LYS A 296 -2.48 14.00 -9.64
N GLN A 297 -3.50 13.61 -10.40
CA GLN A 297 -4.43 12.54 -10.04
C GLN A 297 -3.80 11.14 -10.11
N ALA A 298 -2.93 10.86 -11.09
CA ALA A 298 -2.14 9.63 -11.15
C ALA A 298 -1.13 9.53 -10.01
N TRP A 299 -0.47 10.65 -9.66
CA TRP A 299 0.43 10.72 -8.51
C TRP A 299 -0.31 10.50 -7.18
N PHE A 300 -1.49 11.10 -7.02
CA PHE A 300 -2.36 10.85 -5.84
C PHE A 300 -2.91 9.42 -5.79
N SER A 301 -3.25 8.81 -6.93
CA SER A 301 -3.68 7.41 -6.99
C SER A 301 -2.55 6.48 -6.54
N ILE A 302 -1.34 6.67 -7.08
CA ILE A 302 -0.17 5.87 -6.70
C ILE A 302 0.18 6.07 -5.22
N GLN A 303 0.08 7.30 -4.69
CA GLN A 303 0.32 7.55 -3.27
C GLN A 303 -0.70 6.83 -2.37
N ASN A 304 -1.98 6.85 -2.74
CA ASN A 304 -3.02 6.13 -2.00
C ASN A 304 -2.87 4.61 -2.13
N ASP A 305 -2.64 4.09 -3.34
CA ASP A 305 -2.46 2.66 -3.60
C ASP A 305 -1.21 2.11 -2.88
N MET A 306 -0.12 2.89 -2.86
CA MET A 306 1.10 2.54 -2.15
C MET A 306 0.93 2.58 -0.63
N GLN A 307 0.03 3.41 -0.10
CA GLN A 307 -0.30 3.43 1.32
C GLN A 307 -1.11 2.20 1.75
N HIS A 308 -2.03 1.73 0.90
CA HIS A 308 -2.77 0.47 1.13
C HIS A 308 -1.85 -0.75 1.06
N VAL A 309 -0.92 -0.78 0.10
CA VAL A 309 0.05 -1.86 -0.07
C VAL A 309 1.10 -1.85 1.05
N TRP A 310 1.59 -0.69 1.49
CA TRP A 310 2.51 -0.59 2.61
C TRP A 310 1.89 -1.09 3.91
N ARG A 311 0.63 -0.74 4.17
CA ARG A 311 -0.13 -1.27 5.31
C ARG A 311 -0.32 -2.79 5.22
N PHE A 312 -0.62 -3.32 4.03
CA PHE A 312 -0.75 -4.75 3.79
C PHE A 312 0.57 -5.53 3.98
N ILE A 313 1.68 -5.01 3.46
CA ILE A 313 3.02 -5.62 3.58
C ILE A 313 3.46 -5.63 5.05
N VAL A 314 3.23 -4.56 5.80
CA VAL A 314 3.59 -4.47 7.22
C VAL A 314 2.63 -5.29 8.12
N ALA A 315 1.36 -5.45 7.73
CA ALA A 315 0.39 -6.25 8.49
C ALA A 315 0.70 -7.76 8.46
N SER A 316 1.24 -8.27 7.35
CA SER A 316 1.56 -9.69 7.20
C SER A 316 2.99 -10.00 7.67
N LYS A 317 3.12 -10.63 8.85
CA LYS A 317 4.42 -11.08 9.40
C LYS A 317 5.21 -11.95 8.39
N SER A 318 4.54 -12.82 7.63
CA SER A 318 5.18 -13.71 6.67
C SER A 318 5.77 -12.96 5.46
N ILE A 319 5.04 -11.98 4.94
CA ILE A 319 5.49 -11.17 3.79
C ILE A 319 6.59 -10.21 4.25
N MET A 320 6.43 -9.57 5.41
CA MET A 320 7.44 -8.69 5.99
C MET A 320 8.77 -9.43 6.25
N MET A 321 8.73 -10.65 6.80
CA MET A 321 9.93 -11.46 6.99
C MET A 321 10.62 -11.82 5.67
N LEU A 322 9.86 -12.12 4.61
CA LEU A 322 10.47 -12.42 3.31
C LEU A 322 11.03 -11.17 2.62
N MET A 323 10.34 -10.04 2.73
CA MET A 323 10.82 -8.75 2.25
C MET A 323 12.12 -8.35 2.95
N LEU A 324 12.18 -8.51 4.26
CA LEU A 324 13.37 -8.26 5.06
C LEU A 324 14.52 -9.20 4.68
N ALA A 325 14.24 -10.48 4.43
CA ALA A 325 15.23 -11.43 3.93
C ALA A 325 15.79 -11.04 2.54
N ILE A 326 14.94 -10.57 1.61
CA ILE A 326 15.40 -10.04 0.32
C ILE A 326 16.23 -8.77 0.52
N ALA A 327 15.79 -7.88 1.40
CA ALA A 327 16.45 -6.62 1.68
C ALA A 327 17.87 -6.83 2.25
N PHE A 328 18.06 -7.77 3.18
CA PHE A 328 19.39 -8.12 3.71
C PHE A 328 20.27 -8.90 2.74
N PHE A 329 19.67 -9.69 1.84
CA PHE A 329 20.42 -10.38 0.80
C PHE A 329 20.98 -9.41 -0.25
N PHE A 330 20.27 -8.30 -0.52
CA PHE A 330 20.64 -7.41 -1.62
C PHE A 330 22.03 -6.77 -1.47
N PRO A 331 22.43 -6.21 -0.31
CA PRO A 331 23.79 -5.71 -0.10
C PRO A 331 24.85 -6.79 -0.34
N VAL A 332 24.62 -8.03 0.11
CA VAL A 332 25.54 -9.15 -0.12
C VAL A 332 25.72 -9.40 -1.61
N ARG A 333 24.63 -9.41 -2.38
CA ARG A 333 24.66 -9.54 -3.83
C ARG A 333 25.46 -8.42 -4.48
N THR A 334 25.15 -7.17 -4.14
CA THR A 334 25.80 -5.97 -4.70
C THR A 334 27.30 -5.97 -4.45
N VAL A 335 27.74 -6.39 -3.26
CA VAL A 335 29.16 -6.52 -2.91
C VAL A 335 29.83 -7.63 -3.72
N LEU A 336 29.22 -8.82 -3.77
CA LEU A 336 29.76 -9.95 -4.53
C LEU A 336 29.86 -9.65 -6.04
N THR A 337 28.98 -8.81 -6.59
CA THR A 337 29.09 -8.39 -8.00
C THR A 337 30.02 -7.20 -8.21
N GLY A 338 30.10 -6.27 -7.26
CA GLY A 338 30.83 -5.01 -7.41
C GLY A 338 32.32 -5.06 -7.07
N VAL A 339 32.70 -5.82 -6.03
CA VAL A 339 34.07 -5.80 -5.46
C VAL A 339 34.79 -7.14 -5.50
N LEU A 340 34.15 -8.23 -5.93
CA LEU A 340 34.76 -9.57 -5.96
C LEU A 340 36.03 -9.64 -6.82
N LEU A 341 36.03 -8.97 -7.99
CA LEU A 341 37.22 -8.87 -8.85
C LEU A 341 38.38 -8.18 -8.14
N GLN A 342 38.09 -7.11 -7.40
CA GLN A 342 39.07 -6.39 -6.61
C GLN A 342 39.60 -7.24 -5.44
N TYR A 343 38.71 -7.94 -4.74
CA TYR A 343 39.08 -8.89 -3.68
C TYR A 343 40.03 -9.96 -4.19
N MET A 344 39.71 -10.62 -5.32
CA MET A 344 40.57 -11.63 -5.95
C MET A 344 41.95 -11.06 -6.30
N SER A 345 41.97 -9.84 -6.85
CA SER A 345 43.22 -9.21 -7.28
C SER A 345 44.12 -8.83 -6.10
N LYS A 346 43.58 -8.28 -5.00
CA LYS A 346 44.37 -7.91 -3.81
C LYS A 346 44.75 -9.12 -2.95
N ARG A 347 43.85 -10.10 -2.76
CA ARG A 347 44.06 -11.23 -1.85
C ARG A 347 45.04 -12.27 -2.41
N PHE A 348 44.95 -12.58 -3.71
CA PHE A 348 45.75 -13.64 -4.35
C PHE A 348 46.80 -13.11 -5.33
N ASP A 349 46.94 -11.78 -5.42
CA ASP A 349 47.84 -11.10 -6.35
C ASP A 349 47.62 -11.54 -7.81
N TRP A 350 46.34 -11.75 -8.17
CA TRP A 350 45.97 -12.12 -9.53
C TRP A 350 45.79 -10.88 -10.39
N SER A 351 46.25 -10.96 -11.63
CA SER A 351 45.93 -9.97 -12.65
C SER A 351 44.41 -9.91 -12.86
N TRP A 352 43.90 -8.73 -13.21
CA TRP A 352 42.47 -8.53 -13.48
C TRP A 352 41.94 -9.50 -14.54
N SER A 353 42.74 -9.84 -15.56
CA SER A 353 42.38 -10.84 -16.58
C SER A 353 42.19 -12.24 -15.97
N LYS A 354 43.13 -12.70 -15.14
CA LYS A 354 43.03 -14.00 -14.46
C LYS A 354 41.84 -14.05 -13.51
N ALA A 355 41.57 -12.96 -12.78
CA ALA A 355 40.42 -12.83 -11.91
C ALA A 355 39.09 -12.93 -12.68
N THR A 356 38.98 -12.31 -13.87
CA THR A 356 37.80 -12.40 -14.75
C THR A 356 37.61 -13.81 -15.34
N TYR A 357 38.69 -14.52 -15.69
CA TYR A 357 38.57 -15.93 -16.09
C TYR A 357 38.02 -16.80 -14.96
N ILE A 358 38.50 -16.61 -13.73
CA ILE A 358 38.05 -17.38 -12.56
C ILE A 358 36.60 -17.03 -12.20
N SER A 359 36.18 -15.77 -12.32
CA SER A 359 34.79 -15.37 -12.07
C SER A 359 33.80 -16.08 -13.00
N THR A 360 34.21 -16.41 -14.23
CA THR A 360 33.39 -17.16 -15.20
C THR A 360 32.97 -18.52 -14.66
N ILE A 361 33.81 -19.20 -13.86
CA ILE A 361 33.47 -20.50 -13.25
C ILE A 361 32.24 -20.35 -12.34
N GLY A 362 32.16 -19.26 -11.58
CA GLY A 362 31.00 -18.93 -10.75
C GLY A 362 29.74 -18.68 -11.56
N ILE A 363 29.85 -17.97 -12.68
CA ILE A 363 28.73 -17.69 -13.59
C ILE A 363 28.19 -19.00 -14.18
N VAL A 364 29.07 -19.90 -14.63
CA VAL A 364 28.68 -21.23 -15.12
C VAL A 364 27.95 -22.04 -14.03
N ALA A 365 28.42 -22.00 -12.79
CA ALA A 365 27.74 -22.65 -11.66
C ALA A 365 26.33 -22.10 -11.44
N THR A 366 26.13 -20.79 -11.61
CA THR A 366 24.79 -20.16 -11.55
C THR A 366 23.88 -20.70 -12.65
N VAL A 367 24.37 -20.79 -13.90
CA VAL A 367 23.61 -21.33 -15.04
C VAL A 367 23.21 -22.80 -14.81
N VAL A 368 24.15 -23.62 -14.35
CA VAL A 368 23.89 -25.02 -14.00
C VAL A 368 22.86 -25.13 -12.88
N CYS A 369 22.91 -24.23 -11.89
CA CYS A 369 21.94 -24.20 -10.80
C CYS A 369 20.51 -23.93 -11.32
N TYR A 370 20.33 -22.92 -12.17
CA TYR A 370 19.02 -22.57 -12.74
C TYR A 370 18.47 -23.61 -13.71
N LEU A 371 19.30 -24.16 -14.60
CA LEU A 371 18.84 -25.06 -15.67
C LEU A 371 18.76 -26.53 -15.27
N ILE A 372 19.58 -26.97 -14.31
CA ILE A 372 19.72 -28.39 -13.96
C ILE A 372 19.35 -28.64 -12.50
N ILE A 373 19.98 -27.94 -11.56
CA ILE A 373 19.82 -28.24 -10.13
C ILE A 373 18.39 -27.95 -9.66
N LEU A 374 17.87 -26.73 -9.88
CA LEU A 374 16.53 -26.37 -9.41
C LEU A 374 15.42 -27.26 -10.00
N PRO A 375 15.37 -27.53 -11.33
CA PRO A 375 14.36 -28.43 -11.90
C PRO A 375 14.45 -29.87 -11.38
N VAL A 376 15.66 -30.45 -11.31
CA VAL A 376 15.85 -31.83 -10.82
C VAL A 376 15.47 -31.95 -9.35
N THR A 377 15.88 -30.99 -8.52
CA THR A 377 15.56 -30.98 -7.09
C THR A 377 14.05 -30.79 -6.87
N SER A 378 13.41 -29.94 -7.67
CA SER A 378 11.95 -29.74 -7.65
C SER A 378 11.20 -31.02 -8.04
N GLU A 379 11.62 -31.73 -9.09
CA GLU A 379 11.01 -33.00 -9.50
C GLU A 379 11.20 -34.11 -8.45
N PHE A 380 12.39 -34.19 -7.84
CA PHE A 380 12.66 -35.11 -6.75
C PHE A 380 11.78 -34.83 -5.52
N LEU A 381 11.62 -33.57 -5.14
CA LEU A 381 10.73 -33.17 -4.04
C LEU A 381 9.25 -33.44 -4.36
N ASN A 382 8.83 -33.31 -5.61
CA ASN A 382 7.47 -33.65 -6.05
C ASN A 382 7.18 -35.16 -5.99
N LYS A 383 8.20 -36.02 -6.15
CA LYS A 383 8.08 -37.48 -5.94
C LYS A 383 7.93 -37.86 -4.46
N SER A 384 8.33 -37.00 -3.53
CA SER A 384 8.16 -37.23 -2.10
C SER A 384 6.72 -36.98 -1.61
N ARG A 385 6.15 -37.97 -0.90
CA ARG A 385 4.75 -37.96 -0.42
C ARG A 385 4.40 -36.76 0.48
N ARG A 386 5.40 -36.12 1.10
CA ARG A 386 5.23 -34.97 2.01
C ARG A 386 5.02 -33.63 1.28
N TYR A 387 5.57 -33.46 0.08
CA TYR A 387 5.61 -32.16 -0.62
C TYR A 387 4.77 -32.09 -1.89
N LYS A 388 4.22 -33.23 -2.36
CA LYS A 388 3.35 -33.33 -3.54
C LYS A 388 2.12 -32.39 -3.51
N SER A 389 1.59 -32.07 -2.33
CA SER A 389 0.38 -31.23 -2.17
C SER A 389 0.64 -29.82 -1.63
N ARG A 390 1.91 -29.42 -1.43
CA ARG A 390 2.27 -28.13 -0.79
C ARG A 390 3.41 -27.41 -1.54
N PRO A 391 3.13 -26.75 -2.68
CA PRO A 391 4.15 -26.07 -3.50
C PRO A 391 4.88 -24.96 -2.75
N VAL A 392 4.18 -24.14 -1.96
CA VAL A 392 4.78 -23.05 -1.17
C VAL A 392 5.77 -23.57 -0.13
N ALA A 393 5.48 -24.71 0.52
CA ALA A 393 6.38 -25.31 1.50
C ALA A 393 7.66 -25.90 0.88
N ARG A 394 7.56 -26.40 -0.36
CA ARG A 394 8.71 -26.85 -1.15
C ARG A 394 9.60 -25.67 -1.51
N ASP A 395 9.02 -24.60 -2.04
CA ASP A 395 9.78 -23.42 -2.48
C ASP A 395 10.42 -22.70 -1.29
N LEU A 396 9.77 -22.71 -0.11
CA LEU A 396 10.36 -22.24 1.14
C LEU A 396 11.56 -23.09 1.59
N LEU A 397 11.48 -24.42 1.46
CA LEU A 397 12.59 -25.32 1.77
C LEU A 397 13.78 -25.07 0.84
N LEU A 398 13.50 -24.92 -0.46
CA LEU A 398 14.52 -24.58 -1.46
C LEU A 398 15.17 -23.23 -1.16
N ALA A 399 14.39 -22.20 -0.81
CA ALA A 399 14.90 -20.89 -0.41
C ALA A 399 15.80 -20.97 0.85
N ARG A 400 15.42 -21.79 1.84
CA ARG A 400 16.24 -22.02 3.05
C ARG A 400 17.55 -22.74 2.73
N ILE A 401 17.53 -23.71 1.82
CA ILE A 401 18.73 -24.43 1.39
C ILE A 401 19.65 -23.47 0.62
N THR A 402 19.13 -22.67 -0.30
CA THR A 402 19.97 -21.76 -1.10
C THR A 402 20.58 -20.64 -0.27
N ILE A 403 19.86 -20.07 0.69
CA ILE A 403 20.43 -19.04 1.59
C ILE A 403 21.46 -19.60 2.57
N THR A 404 21.28 -20.84 3.06
CA THR A 404 22.28 -21.48 3.92
C THR A 404 23.55 -21.85 3.14
N ILE A 405 23.39 -22.38 1.92
CA ILE A 405 24.51 -22.59 0.98
C ILE A 405 25.23 -21.26 0.71
N MET A 406 24.50 -20.18 0.49
CA MET A 406 25.11 -18.85 0.31
C MET A 406 25.92 -18.43 1.54
N ALA A 407 25.35 -18.52 2.74
CA ALA A 407 26.04 -18.11 3.98
C ALA A 407 27.33 -18.92 4.20
N VAL A 408 27.27 -20.24 4.01
CA VAL A 408 28.44 -21.13 4.07
C VAL A 408 29.46 -20.74 3.00
N GLY A 409 29.01 -20.47 1.77
CA GLY A 409 29.87 -20.02 0.68
C GLY A 409 30.59 -18.70 1.01
N CYS A 410 29.90 -17.70 1.53
CA CYS A 410 30.48 -16.41 1.91
C CYS A 410 31.50 -16.57 3.05
N LEU A 411 31.20 -17.41 4.05
CA LEU A 411 32.13 -17.72 5.13
C LEU A 411 33.39 -18.42 4.62
N LEU A 412 33.24 -19.42 3.76
CA LEU A 412 34.37 -20.11 3.12
C LEU A 412 35.18 -19.14 2.24
N MET A 413 34.52 -18.19 1.56
CA MET A 413 35.17 -17.19 0.73
C MET A 413 36.07 -16.27 1.58
N GLY A 414 35.58 -15.81 2.73
CA GLY A 414 36.36 -14.98 3.65
C GLY A 414 37.56 -15.71 4.27
N LEU A 415 37.39 -17.01 4.58
CA LEU A 415 38.43 -17.87 5.15
C LEU A 415 39.40 -18.45 4.11
N ALA A 416 39.16 -18.25 2.82
CA ALA A 416 39.99 -18.83 1.77
C ALA A 416 41.40 -18.23 1.79
N SER A 417 42.37 -18.99 2.31
CA SER A 417 43.80 -18.70 2.26
C SER A 417 44.48 -19.29 1.01
N VAL A 418 43.82 -20.24 0.33
CA VAL A 418 44.35 -20.96 -0.83
C VAL A 418 43.44 -20.85 -2.05
N PRO A 419 44.00 -20.74 -3.28
CA PRO A 419 43.24 -20.60 -4.53
C PRO A 419 42.13 -21.62 -4.77
N TRP A 420 42.37 -22.91 -4.49
CA TRP A 420 41.39 -23.95 -4.78
C TRP A 420 40.18 -23.87 -3.83
N LEU A 421 40.41 -23.51 -2.57
CA LEU A 421 39.34 -23.31 -1.59
C LEU A 421 38.48 -22.11 -1.97
N PHE A 422 39.11 -21.05 -2.49
CA PHE A 422 38.40 -19.89 -3.04
C PHE A 422 37.52 -20.24 -4.25
N ILE A 423 37.98 -21.12 -5.15
CA ILE A 423 37.17 -21.56 -6.30
C ILE A 423 35.95 -22.36 -5.83
N ILE A 424 36.11 -23.22 -4.82
CA ILE A 424 34.99 -23.98 -4.22
C ILE A 424 33.98 -23.04 -3.55
N SER A 425 34.46 -22.05 -2.78
CA SER A 425 33.58 -21.06 -2.16
C SER A 425 32.87 -20.21 -3.21
N LEU A 426 33.56 -19.83 -4.29
CA LEU A 426 32.98 -19.10 -5.42
C LEU A 426 31.83 -19.87 -6.07
N ILE A 427 32.00 -21.17 -6.33
CA ILE A 427 30.94 -22.04 -6.86
C ILE A 427 29.75 -22.09 -5.88
N THR A 428 30.04 -22.28 -4.59
CA THR A 428 29.03 -22.40 -3.53
C THR A 428 28.19 -21.13 -3.40
N VAL A 429 28.84 -19.95 -3.37
CA VAL A 429 28.18 -18.64 -3.35
C VAL A 429 27.28 -18.44 -4.58
N ASN A 430 27.78 -18.76 -5.77
CA ASN A 430 27.03 -18.56 -7.01
C ASN A 430 25.78 -19.46 -7.11
N ILE A 431 25.82 -20.68 -6.56
CA ILE A 431 24.62 -21.53 -6.44
C ILE A 431 23.56 -20.86 -5.56
N GLY A 432 23.97 -20.22 -4.47
CA GLY A 432 23.10 -19.48 -3.55
C GLY A 432 22.44 -18.25 -4.17
N ASN A 433 22.96 -17.73 -5.30
CA ASN A 433 22.44 -16.54 -5.98
C ASN A 433 21.02 -16.75 -6.57
N SER A 434 20.56 -18.01 -6.61
CA SER A 434 19.20 -18.42 -6.95
C SER A 434 18.13 -18.05 -5.91
N PHE A 435 18.54 -17.65 -4.70
CA PHE A 435 17.63 -17.25 -3.61
C PHE A 435 16.66 -16.13 -4.02
N VAL A 436 17.12 -15.12 -4.76
CA VAL A 436 16.27 -13.97 -5.16
C VAL A 436 15.10 -14.43 -6.02
N ALA A 437 15.33 -15.33 -6.98
CA ALA A 437 14.29 -15.84 -7.84
C ALA A 437 13.27 -16.69 -7.08
N LEU A 438 13.72 -17.54 -6.16
CA LEU A 438 12.85 -18.35 -5.29
C LEU A 438 12.03 -17.48 -4.35
N SER A 439 12.64 -16.45 -3.75
CA SER A 439 11.96 -15.52 -2.85
C SER A 439 10.91 -14.68 -3.59
N ARG A 440 11.21 -14.18 -4.79
CA ARG A 440 10.22 -13.48 -5.62
C ARG A 440 9.05 -14.38 -6.02
N ALA A 441 9.32 -15.65 -6.37
CA ALA A 441 8.27 -16.63 -6.66
C ALA A 441 7.39 -16.90 -5.42
N LEU A 442 7.98 -17.00 -4.24
CA LEU A 442 7.25 -17.24 -2.99
C LEU A 442 6.38 -16.05 -2.57
N ILE A 443 6.89 -14.81 -2.72
CA ILE A 443 6.13 -13.59 -2.45
C ILE A 443 4.94 -13.47 -3.41
N ASN A 444 5.16 -13.69 -4.71
CA ASN A 444 4.10 -13.60 -5.71
C ASN A 444 3.03 -14.69 -5.50
N ALA A 445 3.37 -15.83 -4.89
CA ALA A 445 2.42 -16.90 -4.56
C ALA A 445 1.59 -16.62 -3.28
N LEU A 446 2.00 -15.66 -2.44
CA LEU A 446 1.33 -15.31 -1.18
C LEU A 446 0.36 -14.14 -1.33
N VAL A 447 0.31 -13.51 -2.50
CA VAL A 447 -0.41 -12.26 -2.75
C VAL A 447 -1.38 -12.43 -3.91
N GLU A 448 -2.51 -11.73 -3.85
CA GLU A 448 -3.55 -11.80 -4.87
C GLU A 448 -3.07 -11.25 -6.23
N PRO A 449 -3.54 -11.78 -7.37
CA PRO A 449 -3.04 -11.41 -8.69
C PRO A 449 -3.05 -9.91 -8.99
N HIS A 450 -4.01 -9.18 -8.43
CA HIS A 450 -4.20 -7.75 -8.68
C HIS A 450 -3.18 -6.85 -7.95
N THR A 451 -2.48 -7.37 -6.94
CA THR A 451 -1.46 -6.63 -6.14
C THR A 451 -0.02 -7.04 -6.47
N ILE A 452 0.20 -7.98 -7.39
CA ILE A 452 1.54 -8.46 -7.78
C ILE A 452 2.39 -7.33 -8.38
N ALA A 453 1.82 -6.46 -9.22
CA ALA A 453 2.56 -5.39 -9.89
C ALA A 453 3.08 -4.33 -8.91
N THR A 454 2.23 -3.92 -7.97
CA THR A 454 2.59 -2.97 -6.90
C THR A 454 3.61 -3.57 -5.94
N LEU A 455 3.47 -4.84 -5.57
CA LEU A 455 4.42 -5.56 -4.72
C LEU A 455 5.83 -5.67 -5.35
N ASN A 456 5.92 -6.03 -6.63
CA ASN A 456 7.21 -6.07 -7.35
C ASN A 456 7.84 -4.68 -7.47
N THR A 457 7.02 -3.62 -7.56
CA THR A 457 7.49 -2.23 -7.52
C THR A 457 8.05 -1.89 -6.12
N THR A 458 7.40 -2.33 -5.04
CA THR A 458 7.90 -2.16 -3.67
C THR A 458 9.19 -2.94 -3.43
N ILE A 459 9.28 -4.18 -3.90
CA ILE A 459 10.53 -4.98 -3.86
C ILE A 459 11.66 -4.21 -4.55
N SER A 460 11.40 -3.68 -5.75
CA SER A 460 12.40 -2.91 -6.51
C SER A 460 12.82 -1.65 -5.76
N LEU A 461 11.90 -0.93 -5.11
CA LEU A 461 12.22 0.23 -4.30
C LEU A 461 13.11 -0.13 -3.10
N VAL A 462 12.80 -1.23 -2.41
CA VAL A 462 13.60 -1.74 -1.29
C VAL A 462 15.00 -2.15 -1.75
N GLU A 463 15.12 -2.85 -2.88
CA GLU A 463 16.40 -3.21 -3.49
C GLU A 463 17.25 -1.98 -3.77
N VAL A 464 16.65 -0.91 -4.33
CA VAL A 464 17.37 0.33 -4.61
C VAL A 464 17.82 1.05 -3.33
N ILE A 465 16.97 1.13 -2.30
CA ILE A 465 17.33 1.69 -0.98
C ILE A 465 18.51 0.90 -0.39
N MET A 466 18.46 -0.43 -0.47
CA MET A 466 19.56 -1.28 -0.01
C MET A 466 20.82 -1.14 -0.86
N GLY A 467 20.71 -0.80 -2.14
CA GLY A 467 21.82 -0.46 -3.02
C GLY A 467 22.65 0.74 -2.54
N LEU A 468 22.04 1.71 -1.85
CA LEU A 468 22.72 2.87 -1.27
C LEU A 468 23.70 2.49 -0.14
N THR A 469 23.67 1.23 0.34
CA THR A 469 24.64 0.71 1.32
C THR A 469 26.00 0.36 0.70
N ALA A 470 26.15 0.40 -0.63
CA ALA A 470 27.39 0.07 -1.33
C ALA A 470 28.64 0.82 -0.80
N PRO A 471 28.61 2.13 -0.48
CA PRO A 471 29.76 2.84 0.07
C PRO A 471 30.17 2.31 1.46
N ALA A 472 29.20 1.94 2.29
CA ALA A 472 29.46 1.37 3.61
C ALA A 472 30.15 -0.01 3.47
N MET A 473 29.73 -0.82 2.51
CA MET A 473 30.36 -2.11 2.24
C MET A 473 31.77 -1.96 1.64
N SER A 474 31.97 -0.99 0.74
CA SER A 474 33.31 -0.62 0.24
C SER A 474 34.22 -0.10 1.34
N TRP A 475 33.67 0.61 2.33
CA TRP A 475 34.40 1.03 3.53
C TRP A 475 34.81 -0.16 4.39
N LEU A 476 33.92 -1.12 4.60
CA LEU A 476 34.21 -2.37 5.33
C LEU A 476 35.31 -3.17 4.61
N LEU A 477 35.25 -3.29 3.29
CA LEU A 477 36.31 -3.93 2.51
C LEU A 477 37.65 -3.21 2.66
N GLY A 478 37.65 -1.88 2.57
CA GLY A 478 38.84 -1.06 2.78
C GLY A 478 39.47 -1.24 4.17
N ARG A 479 38.64 -1.29 5.22
CA ARG A 479 39.07 -1.64 6.58
C ARG A 479 39.60 -3.06 6.68
N GLY A 480 38.97 -4.02 5.99
CA GLY A 480 39.44 -5.40 5.89
C GLY A 480 40.85 -5.51 5.28
N PHE A 481 41.17 -4.67 4.30
CA PHE A 481 42.51 -4.61 3.71
C PHE A 481 43.55 -3.90 4.60
N GLU A 482 43.15 -2.98 5.47
CA GLU A 482 44.04 -2.34 6.46
C GLU A 482 44.38 -3.27 7.63
N LEU A 483 43.39 -4.05 8.11
CA LEU A 483 43.54 -4.97 9.24
C LEU A 483 44.34 -6.24 8.90
N GLY A 484 44.98 -6.32 7.72
CA GLY A 484 45.56 -7.52 7.12
C GLY A 484 46.29 -8.47 8.06
N ALA A 485 45.54 -9.37 8.72
CA ALA A 485 45.97 -10.54 9.50
C ALA A 485 44.79 -11.02 10.39
N LEU A 486 43.84 -11.75 9.82
CA LEU A 486 42.91 -12.60 10.59
C LEU A 486 43.33 -14.06 10.49
N ASP A 487 44.63 -14.34 10.67
CA ASP A 487 45.16 -15.71 10.66
C ASP A 487 45.36 -16.30 12.07
N HIS A 488 45.10 -15.58 13.19
CA HIS A 488 45.38 -16.17 14.51
C HIS A 488 44.59 -15.77 15.78
N THR A 489 43.53 -14.96 15.74
CA THR A 489 42.90 -14.47 16.99
C THR A 489 41.36 -14.39 16.95
N PHE A 490 40.67 -15.51 16.72
CA PHE A 490 39.20 -15.57 16.92
C PHE A 490 38.69 -16.78 17.70
N PHE A 491 39.54 -17.45 18.49
CA PHE A 491 39.11 -18.51 19.40
C PHE A 491 39.42 -18.13 20.85
N THR A 492 38.60 -17.25 21.44
CA THR A 492 38.24 -17.27 22.88
C THR A 492 37.07 -16.33 23.11
N MET A 493 35.93 -16.92 23.48
CA MET A 493 34.75 -16.42 24.22
C MET A 493 33.47 -16.91 23.56
N SER A 494 33.23 -18.21 23.72
CA SER A 494 31.91 -18.71 24.03
C SER A 494 31.83 -18.94 25.53
N ASP A 495 30.61 -18.88 26.05
CA ASP A 495 30.15 -19.26 27.40
C ASP A 495 30.02 -18.06 28.36
N ASP A 496 28.80 -17.50 28.41
CA ASP A 496 27.98 -17.58 29.62
C ASP A 496 26.50 -17.32 29.29
N GLU A 497 25.65 -18.20 29.83
CA GLU A 497 24.23 -18.39 29.59
C GLU A 497 23.32 -17.44 30.41
N ASP A 498 22.15 -17.17 29.83
CA ASP A 498 20.79 -17.17 30.41
C ASP A 498 20.50 -16.56 31.80
N PHE A 499 19.67 -15.49 31.81
CA PHE A 499 18.52 -15.29 32.71
C PHE A 499 17.74 -14.05 32.20
N MET A 500 16.49 -14.12 31.73
CA MET A 500 15.29 -14.03 32.57
C MET A 500 14.00 -14.14 31.74
N GLN A 501 13.00 -14.71 32.39
CA GLN A 501 11.67 -15.08 31.92
C GLN A 501 10.66 -13.92 32.01
N GLU A 502 9.59 -14.02 31.22
CA GLU A 502 8.41 -13.13 31.16
C GLU A 502 7.70 -12.91 32.51
N SER A 503 7.35 -11.65 32.81
CA SER A 503 6.10 -11.27 33.49
C SER A 503 5.87 -9.75 33.49
N ASP A 504 4.69 -9.36 33.01
CA ASP A 504 3.87 -8.17 33.26
C ASP A 504 4.39 -6.75 32.95
N GLU A 505 3.62 -6.08 32.06
CA GLU A 505 3.71 -4.68 31.69
C GLU A 505 3.38 -3.75 32.86
N GLU A 506 4.37 -3.45 33.70
CA GLU A 506 4.44 -2.16 34.39
C GLU A 506 5.59 -1.36 33.78
N GLN A 507 5.25 -0.17 33.29
CA GLN A 507 6.20 0.75 32.65
C GLN A 507 7.21 1.26 33.69
N TYR A 508 8.27 0.48 33.88
CA TYR A 508 9.46 0.84 34.66
C TYR A 508 10.17 2.00 33.95
N ASP A 509 10.02 3.18 34.54
CA ASP A 509 10.63 4.43 34.13
C ASP A 509 12.04 4.49 34.71
N PHE A 510 13.04 4.10 33.91
CA PHE A 510 14.46 4.31 34.24
C PHE A 510 14.77 5.81 34.11
N GLU A 511 14.71 6.56 35.21
CA GLU A 511 15.42 7.84 35.32
C GLU A 511 16.90 7.51 35.54
N TYR A 512 17.74 7.82 34.55
CA TYR A 512 19.18 7.90 34.76
C TYR A 512 19.42 9.16 35.59
N GLU A 513 19.89 9.00 36.82
CA GLU A 513 20.54 10.08 37.56
C GLU A 513 21.82 10.42 36.78
N GLU A 514 21.84 11.59 36.16
CA GLU A 514 23.12 12.19 35.76
C GLU A 514 23.82 12.57 37.06
N ASP A 515 24.91 11.87 37.37
CA ASP A 515 25.84 12.21 38.45
C ASP A 515 26.44 13.60 38.17
N ASP A 516 25.70 14.66 38.49
CA ASP A 516 26.25 15.99 38.65
C ASP A 516 26.87 16.08 40.06
N ASP A 517 28.19 15.93 40.11
CA ASP A 517 29.04 16.16 41.27
C ASP A 517 28.94 17.64 41.74
N GLU A 518 27.87 18.04 42.43
CA GLU A 518 27.83 19.31 43.19
C GLU A 518 27.20 19.16 44.61
N GLU A 519 28.08 19.38 45.59
CA GLU A 519 27.86 19.86 46.96
C GLU A 519 27.18 18.97 48.04
N THR A 520 28.02 18.61 49.03
CA THR A 520 27.76 17.85 50.27
C THR A 520 26.90 18.56 51.32
N ALA A 521 25.71 19.08 50.96
CA ALA A 521 24.79 19.75 51.89
C ALA A 521 23.49 18.96 52.20
N ASP A 522 23.15 17.91 51.44
CA ASP A 522 21.78 17.35 51.40
C ASP A 522 21.55 16.02 52.15
N VAL A 523 22.61 15.44 52.75
CA VAL A 523 22.57 14.08 53.34
C VAL A 523 21.58 13.96 54.52
N ASP A 524 21.37 15.03 55.30
CA ASP A 524 20.45 15.00 56.44
C ASP A 524 18.97 15.08 56.03
N ILE A 525 18.66 15.70 54.89
CA ILE A 525 17.30 15.85 54.37
C ILE A 525 16.85 14.56 53.68
N GLU A 526 17.74 13.95 52.91
CA GLU A 526 17.53 12.66 52.26
C GLU A 526 17.22 11.55 53.28
N ASN A 527 17.98 11.49 54.38
CA ASN A 527 17.76 10.51 55.45
C ASN A 527 16.37 10.64 56.10
N LYS A 528 15.86 11.87 56.27
CA LYS A 528 14.50 12.11 56.78
C LYS A 528 13.43 11.65 55.79
N TYR A 529 13.64 11.86 54.49
CA TYR A 529 12.71 11.40 53.45
C TYR A 529 12.56 9.88 53.42
N TYR A 530 13.66 9.13 53.48
CA TYR A 530 13.61 7.67 53.50
C TYR A 530 12.99 7.11 54.78
N ASN A 531 13.22 7.76 55.93
CA ASN A 531 12.55 7.41 57.18
C ASN A 531 11.03 7.57 57.06
N ALA A 532 10.56 8.71 56.56
CA ALA A 532 9.14 8.95 56.30
C ALA A 532 8.53 7.92 55.31
N LYS A 533 9.30 7.49 54.29
CA LYS A 533 8.87 6.47 53.33
C LYS A 533 8.72 5.08 53.96
N GLN A 534 9.54 4.74 54.95
CA GLN A 534 9.42 3.49 55.69
C GLN A 534 8.19 3.49 56.60
N LEU A 535 7.92 4.64 57.24
CA LEU A 535 6.73 4.86 58.10
C LEU A 535 5.41 4.80 57.32
N LYS A 536 5.42 5.05 55.99
CA LYS A 536 4.24 5.01 55.12
C LYS A 536 3.41 3.72 55.23
N LEU A 537 4.05 2.58 55.50
CA LEU A 537 3.41 1.27 55.60
C LEU A 537 2.93 0.94 57.01
N SER A 538 3.59 1.49 58.05
CA SER A 538 3.24 1.23 59.45
C SER A 538 2.21 2.24 59.97
N ASP A 539 2.50 3.54 59.84
CA ASP A 539 1.75 4.63 60.46
C ASP A 539 1.62 5.83 59.49
N PRO A 540 0.51 5.93 58.74
CA PRO A 540 0.37 6.92 57.67
C PRO A 540 0.22 8.36 58.18
N GLU A 541 -0.28 8.58 59.40
CA GLU A 541 -0.41 9.93 59.99
C GLU A 541 0.93 10.50 60.42
N ASP A 542 1.78 9.68 61.07
CA ASP A 542 3.14 10.08 61.46
C ASP A 542 4.03 10.25 60.22
N ALA A 543 3.85 9.42 59.19
CA ALA A 543 4.52 9.58 57.90
C ALA A 543 4.18 10.93 57.23
N ILE A 544 2.93 11.40 57.32
CA ILE A 544 2.55 12.74 56.80
C ILE A 544 3.30 13.84 57.55
N ALA A 545 3.37 13.76 58.89
CA ALA A 545 4.08 14.74 59.71
C ALA A 545 5.57 14.81 59.37
N GLU A 546 6.23 13.67 59.20
CA GLU A 546 7.63 13.60 58.77
C GLU A 546 7.84 14.11 57.34
N PHE A 547 6.93 13.81 56.39
CA PHE A 547 7.00 14.37 55.03
C PHE A 547 6.81 15.89 54.98
N LEU A 548 5.94 16.45 55.83
CA LEU A 548 5.72 17.89 55.96
C LEU A 548 6.82 18.60 56.79
N GLY A 549 7.64 17.84 57.51
CA GLY A 549 8.82 18.33 58.24
C GLY A 549 10.04 18.61 57.35
N ILE A 550 9.99 18.21 56.07
CA ILE A 550 11.09 18.37 55.09
C ILE A 550 11.13 19.79 54.47
N PRO A 551 10.02 20.36 53.95
CA PRO A 551 9.98 21.72 53.40
C PRO A 551 10.64 22.85 54.24
N PRO A 552 10.48 22.92 55.57
CA PRO A 552 11.09 23.99 56.37
C PRO A 552 12.58 23.80 56.66
N LEU A 553 13.17 22.63 56.32
CA LEU A 553 14.60 22.36 56.49
C LEU A 553 15.43 22.83 55.29
N GLU A 554 14.79 23.09 54.15
CA GLU A 554 15.43 23.63 52.95
C GLU A 554 15.47 25.17 53.04
N GLU A 555 16.67 25.78 52.96
CA GLU A 555 16.83 27.25 52.98
C GLU A 555 16.25 27.90 51.72
N GLU A 556 16.37 27.23 50.58
CA GLU A 556 15.69 27.54 49.32
C GLU A 556 14.84 26.33 48.90
N LYS A 557 13.70 26.57 48.26
CA LYS A 557 12.81 25.47 47.84
C LYS A 557 13.57 24.49 46.94
N GLY A 558 13.70 23.25 47.39
CA GLY A 558 14.45 22.19 46.71
C GLY A 558 13.56 21.05 46.19
N GLU A 559 14.21 20.02 45.65
CA GLU A 559 13.54 18.85 45.08
C GLU A 559 12.98 17.91 46.17
N TRP A 560 13.64 17.82 47.32
CA TRP A 560 13.23 16.94 48.43
C TRP A 560 11.96 17.44 49.12
N GLY A 561 11.82 18.75 49.30
CA GLY A 561 10.57 19.40 49.74
C GLY A 561 9.40 19.08 48.80
N PHE A 562 9.63 19.15 47.48
CA PHE A 562 8.62 18.78 46.49
C PHE A 562 8.24 17.29 46.55
N LYS A 563 9.22 16.39 46.68
CA LYS A 563 9.00 14.94 46.82
C LYS A 563 8.23 14.62 48.11
N GLY A 564 8.52 15.32 49.21
CA GLY A 564 7.87 15.18 50.51
C GLY A 564 6.39 15.55 50.46
N VAL A 565 6.08 16.80 50.06
CA VAL A 565 4.71 17.32 49.96
C VAL A 565 3.86 16.46 49.00
N LYS A 566 4.44 15.97 47.90
CA LYS A 566 3.77 15.06 46.96
C LYS A 566 3.31 13.75 47.60
N GLN A 567 4.11 13.16 48.50
CA GLN A 567 3.72 11.93 49.20
C GLN A 567 2.72 12.21 50.32
N ALA A 568 2.86 13.33 51.03
CA ALA A 568 1.89 13.77 52.03
C ALA A 568 0.48 13.88 51.44
N ILE A 569 0.32 14.58 50.31
CA ILE A 569 -0.98 14.75 49.63
C ILE A 569 -1.61 13.40 49.25
N LYS A 570 -0.82 12.43 48.77
CA LYS A 570 -1.32 11.10 48.41
C LYS A 570 -1.85 10.33 49.63
N LEU A 571 -1.22 10.51 50.79
CA LEU A 571 -1.64 9.90 52.05
C LEU A 571 -2.86 10.62 52.64
N GLU A 572 -2.87 11.95 52.65
CA GLU A 572 -4.02 12.75 53.10
C GLU A 572 -5.28 12.46 52.28
N PHE A 573 -5.14 12.33 50.96
CA PHE A 573 -6.25 11.96 50.08
C PHE A 573 -6.77 10.55 50.38
N LYS A 574 -5.87 9.59 50.67
CA LYS A 574 -6.24 8.21 51.04
C LYS A 574 -6.92 8.14 52.41
N LEU A 575 -6.57 9.04 53.33
CA LEU A 575 -7.16 9.15 54.67
C LEU A 575 -8.46 9.98 54.70
N GLY A 576 -8.89 10.53 53.56
CA GLY A 576 -10.10 11.36 53.46
C GLY A 576 -9.96 12.78 53.99
N GLN A 577 -8.73 13.26 54.24
CA GLN A 577 -8.45 14.62 54.72
C GLN A 577 -8.36 15.60 53.54
N TYR A 578 -9.47 15.77 52.82
CA TYR A 578 -9.52 16.49 51.54
C TYR A 578 -9.17 17.98 51.62
N ASP A 579 -9.56 18.66 52.71
CA ASP A 579 -9.29 20.09 52.88
C ASP A 579 -7.79 20.37 53.05
N LYS A 580 -7.09 19.58 53.89
CA LYS A 580 -5.64 19.69 54.07
C LYS A 580 -4.86 19.32 52.80
N ALA A 581 -5.32 18.28 52.10
CA ALA A 581 -4.73 17.88 50.83
C ALA A 581 -4.79 19.03 49.80
N ALA A 582 -5.88 19.82 49.78
CA ALA A 582 -6.01 20.98 48.89
C ALA A 582 -5.07 22.14 49.29
N GLU A 583 -4.88 22.38 50.58
CA GLU A 583 -3.93 23.38 51.10
C GLU A 583 -2.48 23.01 50.74
N HIS A 584 -2.06 21.78 51.03
CA HIS A 584 -0.72 21.29 50.65
C HIS A 584 -0.53 21.18 49.14
N TYR A 585 -1.61 20.94 48.37
CA TYR A 585 -1.54 21.00 46.91
C TYR A 585 -1.30 22.42 46.40
N ALA A 586 -1.93 23.43 47.01
CA ALA A 586 -1.65 24.83 46.70
C ALA A 586 -0.19 25.20 47.02
N GLU A 587 0.37 24.67 48.11
CA GLU A 587 1.79 24.81 48.45
C GLU A 587 2.70 24.13 47.41
N LEU A 588 2.39 22.88 47.00
CA LEU A 588 3.12 22.14 45.97
C LEU A 588 3.21 22.92 44.65
N LEU A 589 2.13 23.60 44.25
CA LEU A 589 2.11 24.42 43.03
C LEU A 589 3.06 25.63 43.08
N THR A 590 3.54 26.04 44.25
CA THR A 590 4.55 27.11 44.38
C THR A 590 5.96 26.64 44.02
N TYR A 591 6.28 25.36 44.27
CA TYR A 591 7.56 24.74 43.89
C TYR A 591 7.74 24.67 42.37
N VAL A 592 6.63 24.52 41.64
CA VAL A 592 6.59 24.47 40.16
C VAL A 592 7.17 25.74 39.51
N LYS A 593 7.17 26.88 40.22
CA LYS A 593 7.64 28.17 39.70
C LYS A 593 9.14 28.42 39.89
N SER A 594 9.79 27.76 40.84
CA SER A 594 11.11 28.19 41.35
C SER A 594 12.12 27.06 41.58
N ALA A 595 11.67 25.86 41.95
CA ALA A 595 12.54 24.82 42.51
C ALA A 595 12.78 23.62 41.58
N VAL A 596 11.82 23.31 40.70
CA VAL A 596 11.76 22.01 40.02
C VAL A 596 11.67 22.19 38.51
N THR A 597 12.34 21.32 37.76
CA THR A 597 12.30 21.34 36.30
C THR A 597 10.86 21.21 35.77
N ARG A 598 10.58 21.88 34.65
CA ARG A 598 9.24 21.93 34.05
C ARG A 598 8.70 20.55 33.67
N ASN A 599 9.56 19.64 33.22
CA ASN A 599 9.16 18.30 32.80
C ASN A 599 8.80 17.40 34.00
N TYR A 600 9.59 17.46 35.07
CA TYR A 600 9.36 16.66 36.27
C TYR A 600 8.11 17.11 37.04
N SER A 601 7.88 18.42 37.12
CA SER A 601 6.64 18.98 37.69
C SER A 601 5.40 18.61 36.86
N GLU A 602 5.48 18.64 35.52
CA GLU A 602 4.39 18.22 34.64
C GLU A 602 4.02 16.74 34.81
N LYS A 603 5.02 15.85 34.84
CA LYS A 603 4.81 14.41 35.06
C LYS A 603 4.20 14.14 36.43
N SER A 604 4.73 14.81 37.47
CA SER A 604 4.28 14.67 38.85
C SER A 604 2.83 15.12 39.05
N ILE A 605 2.43 16.25 38.45
CA ILE A 605 1.06 16.76 38.55
C ILE A 605 0.08 15.87 37.78
N ASN A 606 0.43 15.41 36.57
CA ASN A 606 -0.41 14.46 35.84
C ASN A 606 -0.63 13.16 36.62
N ASN A 607 0.44 12.58 37.19
CA ASN A 607 0.35 11.38 38.00
C ASN A 607 -0.47 11.58 39.28
N MET A 608 -0.48 12.80 39.84
CA MET A 608 -1.29 13.13 41.00
C MET A 608 -2.77 13.26 40.63
N LEU A 609 -3.09 13.96 39.54
CA LEU A 609 -4.46 14.09 39.06
C LEU A 609 -5.06 12.72 38.68
N ASP A 610 -4.29 11.85 38.02
CA ASP A 610 -4.73 10.50 37.65
C ASP A 610 -4.95 9.60 38.88
N TYR A 611 -4.15 9.79 39.94
CA TYR A 611 -4.32 9.08 41.20
C TYR A 611 -5.61 9.52 41.94
N ILE A 612 -5.87 10.83 41.95
CA ILE A 612 -7.08 11.41 42.55
C ILE A 612 -8.34 10.99 41.79
N GLU A 613 -8.30 10.99 40.45
CA GLU A 613 -9.41 10.55 39.59
C GLU A 613 -9.82 9.10 39.90
N LYS A 614 -8.85 8.20 40.06
CA LYS A 614 -9.11 6.79 40.41
C LYS A 614 -9.61 6.58 41.84
N GLY A 615 -9.39 7.54 42.74
CA GLY A 615 -9.77 7.44 44.15
C GLY A 615 -10.99 8.28 44.56
N ALA A 616 -11.61 9.02 43.62
CA ALA A 616 -12.68 9.97 43.90
C ALA A 616 -14.09 9.34 43.77
N ASP A 617 -14.42 8.38 44.63
CA ASP A 617 -15.75 7.72 44.62
C ASP A 617 -16.82 8.46 45.43
N GLY A 618 -16.44 9.45 46.25
CA GLY A 618 -17.33 10.20 47.16
C GLY A 618 -17.61 11.66 46.74
N PRO A 619 -18.76 12.25 47.13
CA PRO A 619 -19.11 13.63 46.77
C PRO A 619 -18.13 14.68 47.31
N GLU A 620 -17.53 14.45 48.48
CA GLU A 620 -16.48 15.30 49.07
C GLU A 620 -15.15 15.18 48.30
N ALA A 621 -14.80 13.97 47.86
CA ALA A 621 -13.62 13.72 47.03
C ALA A 621 -13.73 14.41 45.67
N VAL A 622 -14.94 14.48 45.08
CA VAL A 622 -15.13 15.20 43.81
C VAL A 622 -15.01 16.70 43.99
N LYS A 623 -15.50 17.27 45.10
CA LYS A 623 -15.31 18.69 45.41
C LYS A 623 -13.83 19.04 45.58
N CYS A 624 -13.08 18.17 46.26
CA CYS A 624 -11.62 18.27 46.39
C CYS A 624 -10.95 18.21 45.01
N MET A 625 -11.33 17.26 44.16
CA MET A 625 -10.81 17.14 42.80
C MET A 625 -11.08 18.39 41.95
N GLU A 626 -12.28 18.99 42.02
CA GLU A 626 -12.58 20.27 41.35
C GLU A 626 -11.67 21.41 41.85
N GLN A 627 -11.45 21.48 43.16
CA GLN A 627 -10.51 22.45 43.75
C GLN A 627 -9.10 22.23 43.21
N PHE A 628 -8.63 20.98 43.16
CA PHE A 628 -7.31 20.64 42.59
C PHE A 628 -7.21 21.07 41.12
N TYR A 629 -8.20 20.74 40.28
CA TYR A 629 -8.23 21.19 38.89
C TYR A 629 -8.23 22.71 38.78
N SER A 630 -9.02 23.42 39.61
CA SER A 630 -9.08 24.89 39.60
C SER A 630 -7.74 25.55 40.00
N LEU A 631 -7.10 25.06 41.06
CA LEU A 631 -5.80 25.55 41.56
C LEU A 631 -4.70 25.29 40.52
N THR A 632 -4.71 24.11 39.91
CA THR A 632 -3.80 23.71 38.84
C THR A 632 -3.90 24.67 37.65
N LEU A 633 -5.13 24.96 37.21
CA LEU A 633 -5.37 25.85 36.08
C LEU A 633 -4.96 27.30 36.37
N GLN A 634 -5.21 27.80 37.58
CA GLN A 634 -4.79 29.14 37.99
C GLN A 634 -3.26 29.27 38.03
N SER A 635 -2.57 28.25 38.54
CA SER A 635 -1.09 28.24 38.57
C SER A 635 -0.50 28.20 37.16
N PHE A 636 -1.05 27.38 36.25
CA PHE A 636 -0.54 27.27 34.89
C PHE A 636 -0.86 28.45 33.98
N GLN A 637 -1.97 29.17 34.21
CA GLN A 637 -2.23 30.45 33.54
C GLN A 637 -1.13 31.48 33.83
N SER A 638 -0.58 31.48 35.05
CA SER A 638 0.51 32.39 35.42
C SER A 638 1.89 31.98 34.89
N THR A 639 2.06 30.72 34.46
CA THR A 639 3.36 30.12 34.10
C THR A 639 3.54 29.95 32.57
N ASN A 640 2.59 30.46 31.76
CA ASN A 640 2.60 30.42 30.29
C ASN A 640 2.78 29.01 29.68
N ASN A 641 2.32 27.95 30.37
CA ASN A 641 2.41 26.57 29.88
C ASN A 641 1.11 26.17 29.16
N GLU A 642 0.97 26.60 27.91
CA GLU A 642 -0.24 26.36 27.10
C GLU A 642 -0.58 24.87 26.94
N ARG A 643 0.43 24.00 26.78
CA ARG A 643 0.24 22.55 26.53
C ARG A 643 -0.45 21.85 27.71
N LEU A 644 0.08 22.07 28.91
CA LEU A 644 -0.44 21.43 30.12
C LEU A 644 -1.79 22.03 30.52
N TRP A 645 -1.96 23.34 30.32
CA TRP A 645 -3.24 24.01 30.51
C TRP A 645 -4.32 23.41 29.60
N LEU A 646 -4.04 23.19 28.31
CA LEU A 646 -4.97 22.55 27.37
C LEU A 646 -5.33 21.12 27.81
N LYS A 647 -4.33 20.28 28.10
CA LYS A 647 -4.54 18.88 28.52
C LYS A 647 -5.40 18.78 29.79
N THR A 648 -5.15 19.66 30.76
CA THR A 648 -5.90 19.72 32.03
C THR A 648 -7.34 20.16 31.80
N ASN A 649 -7.58 21.16 30.94
CA ASN A 649 -8.93 21.59 30.59
C ASN A 649 -9.72 20.55 29.80
N ILE A 650 -9.06 19.79 28.90
CA ILE A 650 -9.71 18.70 28.15
C ILE A 650 -10.14 17.59 29.12
N LYS A 651 -9.29 17.20 30.08
CA LYS A 651 -9.66 16.24 31.14
C LYS A 651 -10.86 16.73 31.95
N LEU A 652 -10.86 18.00 32.36
CA LEU A 652 -11.98 18.61 33.07
C LEU A 652 -13.27 18.60 32.23
N ALA A 653 -13.19 18.92 30.94
CA ALA A 653 -14.35 18.90 30.05
C ALA A 653 -14.93 17.48 29.88
N LYS A 654 -14.06 16.46 29.81
CA LYS A 654 -14.48 15.06 29.77
C LYS A 654 -15.21 14.65 31.05
N LEU A 655 -14.70 15.05 32.22
CA LEU A 655 -15.34 14.77 33.50
C LEU A 655 -16.73 15.43 33.61
N LEU A 656 -16.84 16.67 33.16
CA LEU A 656 -18.13 17.38 33.11
C LEU A 656 -19.12 16.71 32.14
N LEU A 657 -18.62 16.12 31.04
CA LEU A 657 -19.42 15.35 30.09
C LEU A 657 -19.94 14.05 30.71
N ASP A 658 -19.09 13.31 31.42
CA ASP A 658 -19.49 12.06 32.12
C ASP A 658 -20.55 12.33 33.20
N ARG A 659 -20.55 13.53 33.80
CA ARG A 659 -21.57 14.02 34.73
C ARG A 659 -22.86 14.55 34.06
N LYS A 660 -22.90 14.61 32.74
CA LYS A 660 -24.02 15.12 31.93
C LYS A 660 -24.32 16.61 32.17
N GLU A 661 -23.34 17.41 32.58
CA GLU A 661 -23.47 18.86 32.76
C GLU A 661 -23.21 19.62 31.45
N TYR A 662 -24.05 19.40 30.44
CA TYR A 662 -23.83 19.88 29.07
C TYR A 662 -23.66 21.41 28.95
N GLY A 663 -24.28 22.20 29.84
CA GLY A 663 -24.15 23.66 29.86
C GLY A 663 -22.74 24.13 30.25
N ALA A 664 -22.14 23.51 31.26
CA ALA A 664 -20.77 23.80 31.70
C ALA A 664 -19.75 23.32 30.66
N VAL A 665 -19.97 22.13 30.10
CA VAL A 665 -19.15 21.56 29.01
C VAL A 665 -19.13 22.48 27.79
N SER A 666 -20.28 22.93 27.32
CA SER A 666 -20.36 23.80 26.13
C SER A 666 -19.61 25.12 26.32
N LYS A 667 -19.69 25.73 27.52
CA LYS A 667 -18.92 26.94 27.84
C LYS A 667 -17.41 26.66 27.81
N LYS A 668 -16.99 25.52 28.35
CA LYS A 668 -15.57 25.14 28.43
C LYS A 668 -14.99 24.73 27.08
N LEU A 669 -15.72 23.97 26.26
CA LEU A 669 -15.31 23.62 24.90
C LEU A 669 -15.17 24.86 24.01
N ARG A 670 -16.01 25.90 24.20
CA ARG A 670 -15.88 27.17 23.46
C ARG A 670 -14.60 27.93 23.85
N GLU A 671 -14.24 27.91 25.12
CA GLU A 671 -12.96 28.47 25.61
C GLU A 671 -11.78 27.74 24.97
N LEU A 672 -11.83 26.40 24.96
CA LEU A 672 -10.79 25.53 24.38
C LEU A 672 -10.64 25.72 22.86
N HIS A 673 -11.75 25.80 22.11
CA HIS A 673 -11.72 26.07 20.67
C HIS A 673 -11.05 27.41 20.35
N LYS A 674 -11.37 28.45 21.12
CA LYS A 674 -10.76 29.78 20.94
C LYS A 674 -9.23 29.73 21.14
N THR A 675 -8.73 28.91 22.06
CA THR A 675 -7.29 28.76 22.29
C THR A 675 -6.56 27.90 21.27
N CYS A 676 -7.30 27.10 20.48
CA CYS A 676 -6.75 26.25 19.41
C CYS A 676 -6.84 26.90 18.02
N GLN A 677 -7.51 28.05 17.91
CA GLN A 677 -7.65 28.83 16.68
C GLN A 677 -6.63 29.98 16.65
N GLN A 678 -6.10 30.27 15.46
CA GLN A 678 -5.28 31.45 15.22
C GLN A 678 -6.15 32.71 15.16
N GLU A 679 -5.53 33.90 15.21
CA GLU A 679 -6.24 35.19 15.15
C GLU A 679 -7.10 35.35 13.87
N ASP A 680 -6.74 34.63 12.79
CA ASP A 680 -7.47 34.57 11.52
C ASP A 680 -8.68 33.61 11.53
N GLY A 681 -8.94 32.90 12.64
CA GLY A 681 -10.03 31.94 12.79
C GLY A 681 -9.80 30.56 12.16
N THR A 682 -8.57 30.30 11.69
CA THR A 682 -8.12 28.98 11.20
C THR A 682 -7.58 28.12 12.33
N ASP A 683 -7.77 26.80 12.24
CA ASP A 683 -7.24 25.85 13.23
C ASP A 683 -5.71 25.78 13.14
N ASP A 684 -5.04 25.85 14.30
CA ASP A 684 -3.57 25.77 14.38
C ASP A 684 -3.10 24.32 14.14
N PRO A 685 -2.31 24.04 13.07
CA PRO A 685 -1.82 22.69 12.78
C PRO A 685 -0.95 22.11 13.91
N SER A 686 -0.24 22.95 14.67
CA SER A 686 0.60 22.51 15.80
C SER A 686 -0.25 21.99 16.98
N LYS A 687 -1.49 22.46 17.10
CA LYS A 687 -2.46 22.07 18.13
C LYS A 687 -3.51 21.09 17.60
N GLY A 688 -3.29 20.53 16.40
CA GLY A 688 -4.25 19.67 15.70
C GLY A 688 -4.70 18.44 16.50
N THR A 689 -3.82 17.83 17.30
CA THR A 689 -4.18 16.68 18.16
C THR A 689 -5.17 17.06 19.25
N TYR A 690 -4.96 18.21 19.92
CA TYR A 690 -5.88 18.71 20.94
C TYR A 690 -7.20 19.19 20.33
N SER A 691 -7.15 19.79 19.14
CA SER A 691 -8.35 20.18 18.39
C SER A 691 -9.24 18.97 18.08
N LEU A 692 -8.67 17.84 17.66
CA LEU A 692 -9.42 16.60 17.44
C LEU A 692 -10.06 16.05 18.73
N GLU A 693 -9.36 16.10 19.86
CA GLU A 693 -9.92 15.72 21.17
C GLU A 693 -11.12 16.59 21.57
N ILE A 694 -11.01 17.90 21.37
CA ILE A 694 -12.10 18.85 21.65
C ILE A 694 -13.29 18.57 20.75
N TYR A 695 -13.07 18.34 19.45
CA TYR A 695 -14.14 17.96 18.53
C TYR A 695 -14.79 16.63 18.90
N ALA A 696 -14.03 15.63 19.37
CA ALA A 696 -14.59 14.37 19.82
C ALA A 696 -15.53 14.55 21.01
N LEU A 697 -15.12 15.34 22.03
CA LEU A 697 -15.98 15.65 23.18
C LEU A 697 -17.24 16.42 22.78
N GLU A 698 -17.11 17.37 21.86
CA GLU A 698 -18.25 18.14 21.36
C GLU A 698 -19.23 17.28 20.55
N ILE A 699 -18.71 16.39 19.69
CA ILE A 699 -19.50 15.43 18.92
C ILE A 699 -20.22 14.45 19.87
N GLN A 700 -19.55 13.96 20.92
CA GLN A 700 -20.15 13.06 21.90
C GLN A 700 -21.28 13.75 22.67
N MET A 701 -21.10 15.01 23.09
CA MET A 701 -22.16 15.83 23.69
C MET A 701 -23.36 16.00 22.75
N PHE A 702 -23.11 16.28 21.47
CA PHE A 702 -24.20 16.45 20.50
C PHE A 702 -24.91 15.15 20.12
N ALA A 703 -24.19 14.02 20.18
CA ALA A 703 -24.78 12.69 19.98
C ALA A 703 -25.75 12.36 21.11
N GLU A 704 -25.40 12.62 22.36
CA GLU A 704 -26.28 12.40 23.51
C GLU A 704 -27.49 13.35 23.54
N THR A 705 -27.31 14.60 23.11
CA THR A 705 -28.39 15.59 23.00
C THR A 705 -29.24 15.45 21.73
N LYS A 706 -28.94 14.47 20.87
CA LYS A 706 -29.62 14.17 19.59
C LYS A 706 -29.71 15.37 18.62
N ASN A 707 -28.71 16.24 18.61
CA ASN A 707 -28.67 17.39 17.69
C ASN A 707 -27.86 17.07 16.41
N ASN A 708 -28.48 16.33 15.49
CA ASN A 708 -27.79 15.80 14.29
C ASN A 708 -27.28 16.91 13.34
N LYS A 709 -27.94 18.07 13.30
CA LYS A 709 -27.53 19.18 12.41
C LYS A 709 -26.18 19.77 12.81
N GLN A 710 -25.99 20.03 14.10
CA GLN A 710 -24.73 20.56 14.61
C GLN A 710 -23.64 19.49 14.60
N LEU A 711 -24.01 18.24 14.92
CA LEU A 711 -23.10 17.10 14.85
C LEU A 711 -22.51 16.92 13.46
N LYS A 712 -23.31 17.00 12.38
CA LYS A 712 -22.82 16.90 11.00
C LYS A 712 -21.81 17.98 10.63
N ALA A 713 -22.08 19.22 11.03
CA ALA A 713 -21.17 20.34 10.77
C ALA A 713 -19.84 20.16 11.49
N LEU A 714 -19.86 19.64 12.72
CA LEU A 714 -18.66 19.38 13.52
C LEU A 714 -17.89 18.16 13.00
N TYR A 715 -18.59 17.08 12.64
CA TYR A 715 -17.98 15.90 12.05
C TYR A 715 -17.18 16.24 10.78
N GLN A 716 -17.78 17.02 9.87
CA GLN A 716 -17.09 17.48 8.66
C GLN A 716 -15.92 18.43 8.94
N ARG A 717 -15.93 19.15 10.06
CA ARG A 717 -14.79 19.98 10.50
C ARG A 717 -13.68 19.12 11.07
N ALA A 718 -14.02 18.15 11.92
CA ALA A 718 -13.08 17.20 12.51
C ALA A 718 -12.27 16.45 11.44
N LEU A 719 -12.92 15.98 10.36
CA LEU A 719 -12.25 15.29 9.25
C LEU A 719 -11.28 16.18 8.44
N LYS A 720 -11.40 17.51 8.53
CA LYS A 720 -10.52 18.46 7.83
C LYS A 720 -9.27 18.84 8.63
N VAL A 721 -9.24 18.53 9.92
CA VAL A 721 -8.10 18.87 10.80
C VAL A 721 -6.88 18.06 10.36
N LYS A 722 -5.84 18.76 9.90
CA LYS A 722 -4.56 18.13 9.53
C LYS A 722 -3.72 17.92 10.79
N SER A 723 -3.84 16.75 11.41
CA SER A 723 -2.91 16.32 12.46
C SER A 723 -1.79 15.45 11.88
N ALA A 724 -0.57 15.60 12.40
CA ALA A 724 0.59 14.79 12.00
C ALA A 724 0.39 13.29 12.32
N VAL A 725 -0.29 12.96 13.43
CA VAL A 725 -0.71 11.60 13.80
C VAL A 725 -1.94 11.68 14.73
N PRO A 726 -3.17 11.35 14.27
CA PRO A 726 -4.33 11.25 15.15
C PRO A 726 -4.27 9.98 16.01
N HIS A 727 -4.63 10.08 17.28
CA HIS A 727 -4.68 8.92 18.19
C HIS A 727 -5.87 8.00 17.80
N PRO A 728 -5.66 6.68 17.63
CA PRO A 728 -6.70 5.75 17.13
C PRO A 728 -7.99 5.80 17.93
N ARG A 729 -7.92 5.76 19.26
CA ARG A 729 -9.10 5.85 20.15
C ARG A 729 -10.00 7.07 19.89
N ILE A 730 -9.43 8.26 19.67
CA ILE A 730 -10.20 9.50 19.46
C ILE A 730 -10.85 9.49 18.08
N MET A 731 -10.12 9.01 17.07
CA MET A 731 -10.68 8.82 15.73
C MET A 731 -11.81 7.78 15.71
N GLY A 732 -11.68 6.73 16.52
CA GLY A 732 -12.72 5.71 16.74
C GLY A 732 -14.04 6.31 17.23
N ILE A 733 -13.99 7.19 18.23
CA ILE A 733 -15.16 7.90 18.78
C ILE A 733 -15.80 8.81 17.74
N ILE A 734 -15.00 9.61 17.03
CA ILE A 734 -15.49 10.54 16.00
C ILE A 734 -16.22 9.76 14.89
N ARG A 735 -15.60 8.68 14.39
CA ARG A 735 -16.19 7.82 13.35
C ARG A 735 -17.40 7.04 13.83
N GLU A 736 -17.43 6.59 15.08
CA GLU A 736 -18.62 5.93 15.66
C GLU A 736 -19.83 6.86 15.66
N CYS A 737 -19.65 8.10 16.14
CA CYS A 737 -20.71 9.10 16.14
C CYS A 737 -21.10 9.53 14.71
N GLY A 738 -20.14 9.59 13.79
CA GLY A 738 -20.38 9.78 12.36
C GLY A 738 -21.27 8.69 11.75
N GLY A 739 -20.97 7.42 12.06
CA GLY A 739 -21.77 6.27 11.63
C GLY A 739 -23.20 6.30 12.18
N LYS A 740 -23.38 6.62 13.47
CA LYS A 740 -24.72 6.78 14.09
C LYS A 740 -25.51 7.93 13.46
N MET A 741 -24.84 9.03 13.12
CA MET A 741 -25.46 10.14 12.42
C MET A 741 -25.90 9.73 11.01
N HIS A 742 -25.03 9.09 10.22
CA HIS A 742 -25.36 8.64 8.86
C HIS A 742 -26.50 7.61 8.86
N MET A 743 -26.58 6.76 9.89
CA MET A 743 -27.72 5.86 10.11
C MET A 743 -29.02 6.63 10.30
N SER A 744 -29.01 7.69 11.10
CA SER A 744 -30.21 8.53 11.29
C SER A 744 -30.62 9.32 10.03
N GLU A 745 -29.73 9.48 9.06
CA GLU A 745 -30.00 10.08 7.74
C GLU A 745 -30.33 9.03 6.67
N GLU A 746 -30.47 7.75 7.05
CA GLU A 746 -30.66 6.60 6.14
C GLU A 746 -29.55 6.44 5.09
N ASN A 747 -28.37 7.04 5.32
CA ASN A 747 -27.22 6.87 4.43
C ASN A 747 -26.38 5.66 4.86
N TRP A 748 -26.89 4.47 4.53
CA TRP A 748 -26.32 3.19 4.94
C TRP A 748 -24.88 2.96 4.46
N LYS A 749 -24.52 3.50 3.29
CA LYS A 749 -23.20 3.30 2.67
C LYS A 749 -22.11 4.06 3.42
N GLU A 750 -22.34 5.34 3.71
CA GLU A 750 -21.40 6.15 4.50
C GLU A 750 -21.34 5.64 5.94
N ALA A 751 -22.48 5.24 6.52
CA ALA A 751 -22.52 4.67 7.85
C ALA A 751 -21.69 3.38 7.98
N GLN A 752 -21.76 2.46 7.02
CA GLN A 752 -20.95 1.25 7.03
C GLN A 752 -19.45 1.57 6.99
N SER A 753 -19.05 2.49 6.10
CA SER A 753 -17.65 2.93 6.00
C SER A 753 -17.14 3.52 7.32
N ASP A 754 -17.96 4.36 7.96
CA ASP A 754 -17.61 5.00 9.23
C ASP A 754 -17.56 4.00 10.40
N PHE A 755 -18.48 3.04 10.48
CA PHE A 755 -18.41 1.98 11.49
C PHE A 755 -17.24 1.03 11.27
N PHE A 756 -16.88 0.74 10.01
CA PHE A 756 -15.70 -0.07 9.71
C PHE A 756 -14.40 0.63 10.11
N GLU A 757 -14.26 1.92 9.78
CA GLU A 757 -13.12 2.72 10.23
C GLU A 757 -13.09 2.88 11.76
N SER A 758 -14.25 3.08 12.39
CA SER A 758 -14.37 3.15 13.85
C SER A 758 -13.93 1.84 14.51
N PHE A 759 -14.38 0.70 13.98
CA PHE A 759 -13.98 -0.63 14.45
C PHE A 759 -12.46 -0.83 14.38
N ARG A 760 -11.84 -0.51 13.24
CA ARG A 760 -10.38 -0.63 13.07
C ARG A 760 -9.62 0.22 14.08
N ASN A 761 -10.05 1.47 14.27
CA ASN A 761 -9.45 2.39 15.23
C ASN A 761 -9.60 1.91 16.69
N TYR A 762 -10.73 1.29 17.05
CA TYR A 762 -10.92 0.72 18.38
C TYR A 762 -10.14 -0.58 18.59
N ASP A 763 -9.95 -1.38 17.54
CA ASP A 763 -9.15 -2.60 17.58
C ASP A 763 -7.65 -2.28 17.75
N GLU A 764 -7.13 -1.31 16.99
CA GLU A 764 -5.77 -0.77 17.15
C GLU A 764 -5.56 -0.18 18.55
N ALA A 765 -6.60 0.40 19.16
CA ALA A 765 -6.55 0.94 20.52
C ALA A 765 -6.78 -0.11 21.62
N GLY A 766 -7.11 -1.36 21.29
CA GLY A 766 -7.41 -2.41 22.27
C GLY A 766 -8.67 -2.15 23.13
N SER A 767 -9.60 -1.30 22.69
CA SER A 767 -10.79 -0.93 23.46
C SER A 767 -11.89 -2.00 23.40
N LEU A 768 -12.59 -2.24 24.51
CA LEU A 768 -13.77 -3.13 24.55
C LEU A 768 -14.93 -2.63 23.67
N GLN A 769 -14.96 -1.33 23.34
CA GLN A 769 -15.98 -0.72 22.47
C GLN A 769 -15.97 -1.29 21.04
N ARG A 770 -14.87 -1.92 20.59
CA ARG A 770 -14.82 -2.57 19.27
C ARG A 770 -15.93 -3.59 19.06
N ILE A 771 -16.34 -4.30 20.11
CA ILE A 771 -17.39 -5.34 20.02
C ILE A 771 -18.75 -4.71 19.77
N GLN A 772 -19.02 -3.57 20.41
CA GLN A 772 -20.26 -2.82 20.22
C GLN A 772 -20.32 -2.25 18.79
N VAL A 773 -19.24 -1.61 18.34
CA VAL A 773 -19.17 -1.07 16.96
C VAL A 773 -19.25 -2.17 15.92
N LEU A 774 -18.69 -3.36 16.18
CA LEU A 774 -18.83 -4.50 15.29
C LEU A 774 -20.29 -4.94 15.13
N LYS A 775 -21.10 -4.90 16.20
CA LYS A 775 -22.55 -5.14 16.09
C LYS A 775 -23.22 -4.10 15.18
N TYR A 776 -22.82 -2.82 15.28
CA TYR A 776 -23.36 -1.75 14.43
C TYR A 776 -22.93 -1.89 12.97
N LEU A 777 -21.71 -2.35 12.71
CA LEU A 777 -21.21 -2.66 11.36
C LEU A 777 -21.99 -3.80 10.69
N LEU A 778 -22.27 -4.87 11.45
CA LEU A 778 -23.04 -6.02 10.96
C LEU A 778 -24.48 -5.58 10.63
N LEU A 779 -25.09 -4.79 11.51
CA LEU A 779 -26.42 -4.22 11.30
C LEU A 779 -26.49 -3.32 10.04
N THR A 780 -25.53 -2.40 9.87
CA THR A 780 -25.45 -1.53 8.69
C THR A 780 -25.29 -2.31 7.40
N THR A 781 -24.52 -3.40 7.41
CA THR A 781 -24.32 -4.22 6.21
C THR A 781 -25.62 -4.89 5.77
N MET A 782 -26.43 -5.37 6.73
CA MET A 782 -27.77 -5.92 6.44
C MET A 782 -28.74 -4.85 5.91
N LEU A 783 -28.65 -3.61 6.39
CA LEU A 783 -29.47 -2.49 5.90
C LEU A 783 -29.05 -2.01 4.51
N MET A 784 -27.76 -2.06 4.18
CA MET A 784 -27.26 -1.74 2.84
C MET A 784 -27.72 -2.74 1.77
N LYS A 785 -28.27 -3.90 2.17
CA LYS A 785 -28.63 -5.02 1.28
C LYS A 785 -27.42 -5.58 0.51
N SER A 786 -26.24 -5.51 1.12
CA SER A 786 -25.02 -6.09 0.55
C SER A 786 -24.97 -7.59 0.87
N ASP A 787 -24.57 -8.39 -0.12
CA ASP A 787 -24.36 -9.83 0.06
C ASP A 787 -22.94 -10.16 0.58
N ILE A 788 -22.08 -9.14 0.75
CA ILE A 788 -20.70 -9.30 1.24
C ILE A 788 -20.72 -9.64 2.73
N ASN A 789 -20.05 -10.72 3.14
CA ASN A 789 -19.96 -11.06 4.56
C ASN A 789 -18.95 -10.13 5.24
N PRO A 790 -19.35 -9.34 6.26
CA PRO A 790 -18.40 -8.51 6.99
C PRO A 790 -17.28 -9.31 7.64
N PHE A 791 -17.49 -10.59 7.96
CA PHE A 791 -16.51 -11.50 8.55
C PHE A 791 -15.47 -12.06 7.57
N ASP A 792 -15.61 -11.80 6.27
CA ASP A 792 -14.59 -12.16 5.29
C ASP A 792 -13.40 -11.19 5.32
N SER A 793 -13.58 -9.99 5.91
CA SER A 793 -12.47 -9.07 6.17
C SER A 793 -11.51 -9.62 7.24
N GLN A 794 -10.21 -9.35 7.08
CA GLN A 794 -9.18 -9.92 7.94
C GLN A 794 -9.30 -9.45 9.39
N GLU A 795 -9.86 -8.25 9.59
CA GLU A 795 -10.01 -7.57 10.87
C GLU A 795 -11.15 -8.15 11.70
N THR A 796 -12.25 -8.58 11.08
CA THR A 796 -13.43 -9.08 11.80
C THR A 796 -13.46 -10.61 11.89
N LYS A 797 -12.75 -11.32 11.00
CA LYS A 797 -12.70 -12.80 10.94
C LYS A 797 -12.36 -13.47 12.28
N PRO A 798 -11.40 -12.99 13.10
CA PRO A 798 -11.11 -13.60 14.41
C PRO A 798 -12.28 -13.51 15.38
N TYR A 799 -13.15 -12.51 15.22
CA TYR A 799 -14.26 -12.26 16.12
C TYR A 799 -15.46 -13.17 15.84
N LYS A 800 -15.54 -13.83 14.68
CA LYS A 800 -16.67 -14.68 14.29
C LYS A 800 -17.03 -15.76 15.33
N THR A 801 -16.03 -16.23 16.09
CA THR A 801 -16.21 -17.25 17.14
C THR A 801 -16.45 -16.67 18.54
N ASP A 802 -16.44 -15.34 18.72
CA ASP A 802 -16.65 -14.71 20.03
C ASP A 802 -18.13 -14.88 20.46
N PRO A 803 -18.39 -15.46 21.65
CA PRO A 803 -19.75 -15.65 22.15
C PRO A 803 -20.59 -14.37 22.17
N ARG A 804 -19.97 -13.21 22.42
CA ARG A 804 -20.65 -11.90 22.54
C ARG A 804 -21.21 -11.37 21.22
N ILE A 805 -20.76 -11.91 20.07
CA ILE A 805 -21.26 -11.55 18.73
C ILE A 805 -21.84 -12.72 17.96
N SER A 806 -21.81 -13.93 18.53
CA SER A 806 -22.33 -15.14 17.90
C SER A 806 -23.77 -14.97 17.37
N ALA A 807 -24.62 -14.33 18.17
CA ALA A 807 -26.01 -14.07 17.79
C ALA A 807 -26.12 -13.13 16.57
N MET A 808 -25.25 -12.13 16.43
CA MET A 808 -25.21 -11.25 15.26
C MET A 808 -24.61 -11.96 14.04
N THR A 809 -23.68 -12.88 14.25
CA THR A 809 -23.12 -13.74 13.20
C THR A 809 -24.20 -14.65 12.61
N ASP A 810 -24.99 -15.28 13.46
CA ASP A 810 -26.11 -16.14 13.05
C ASP A 810 -27.19 -15.33 12.29
N LEU A 811 -27.44 -14.08 12.68
CA LEU A 811 -28.36 -13.18 11.96
C LEU A 811 -27.85 -12.87 10.55
N VAL A 812 -26.57 -12.51 10.41
CA VAL A 812 -25.96 -12.22 9.10
C VAL A 812 -25.92 -13.47 8.22
N ASP A 813 -25.56 -14.62 8.77
CA ASP A 813 -25.56 -15.89 8.02
C ASP A 813 -26.97 -16.27 7.56
N ALA A 814 -28.02 -16.02 8.36
CA ALA A 814 -29.42 -16.20 7.96
C ALA A 814 -29.84 -15.19 6.87
N TYR A 815 -29.38 -13.94 6.98
CA TYR A 815 -29.64 -12.89 5.99
C TYR A 815 -29.04 -13.24 4.62
N GLN A 816 -27.79 -13.70 4.58
CA GLN A 816 -27.10 -14.07 3.33
C GLN A 816 -27.71 -15.29 2.62
N ARG A 817 -28.31 -16.21 3.38
CA ARG A 817 -29.01 -17.37 2.81
C ARG A 817 -30.44 -17.06 2.38
N ASP A 818 -30.89 -15.81 2.59
CA ASP A 818 -32.26 -15.36 2.46
C ASP A 818 -33.26 -16.28 3.21
N ASP A 819 -32.89 -16.75 4.40
CA ASP A 819 -33.71 -17.64 5.23
C ASP A 819 -34.44 -16.85 6.33
N VAL A 820 -35.69 -16.50 6.04
CA VAL A 820 -36.57 -15.74 6.94
C VAL A 820 -36.87 -16.48 8.24
N HIS A 821 -36.98 -17.82 8.19
CA HIS A 821 -37.31 -18.60 9.39
C HIS A 821 -36.12 -18.76 10.32
N ALA A 822 -34.91 -18.95 9.77
CA ALA A 822 -33.69 -18.96 10.55
C ALA A 822 -33.48 -17.59 11.22
N TYR A 823 -33.67 -16.50 10.49
CA TYR A 823 -33.56 -15.14 11.01
C TYR A 823 -34.49 -14.90 12.20
N GLU A 824 -35.79 -15.23 12.06
CA GLU A 824 -36.77 -15.06 13.14
C GLU A 824 -36.44 -15.93 14.37
N LYS A 825 -35.98 -17.16 14.16
CA LYS A 825 -35.59 -18.07 15.24
C LYS A 825 -34.37 -17.53 16.02
N VAL A 826 -33.41 -16.92 15.33
CA VAL A 826 -32.23 -16.32 15.97
C VAL A 826 -32.63 -15.11 16.82
N LEU A 827 -33.53 -14.25 16.31
CA LEU A 827 -34.03 -13.09 17.03
C LEU A 827 -34.86 -13.48 18.28
N GLN A 828 -35.70 -14.52 18.18
CA GLN A 828 -36.47 -15.03 19.33
C GLN A 828 -35.59 -15.67 20.40
N ARG A 829 -34.48 -16.31 20.01
CA ARG A 829 -33.56 -16.99 20.92
C ARG A 829 -32.64 -16.01 21.67
N ASN A 830 -32.23 -14.93 21.01
CA ASN A 830 -31.25 -13.98 21.50
C ASN A 830 -31.89 -12.59 21.68
N GLN A 831 -32.79 -12.49 22.67
CA GLN A 831 -33.50 -11.25 22.97
C GLN A 831 -32.59 -10.17 23.59
N ASP A 832 -31.39 -10.56 24.05
CA ASP A 832 -30.29 -9.72 24.53
C ASP A 832 -29.75 -8.75 23.46
N ILE A 833 -29.96 -9.03 22.17
CA ILE A 833 -29.59 -8.09 21.09
C ILE A 833 -30.42 -6.79 21.19
N LEU A 834 -31.66 -6.88 21.67
CA LEU A 834 -32.58 -5.74 21.77
C LEU A 834 -32.30 -4.86 23.00
N ASP A 835 -31.38 -5.26 23.89
CA ASP A 835 -30.96 -4.44 25.02
C ASP A 835 -30.20 -3.18 24.56
N ASP A 836 -29.60 -3.20 23.36
CA ASP A 836 -28.97 -2.02 22.76
C ASP A 836 -30.03 -1.13 22.08
N PRO A 837 -30.25 0.11 22.57
CA PRO A 837 -31.28 1.01 22.03
C PRO A 837 -31.08 1.33 20.55
N PHE A 838 -29.81 1.39 20.09
CA PHE A 838 -29.49 1.72 18.70
C PHE A 838 -29.82 0.57 17.74
N ILE A 839 -29.64 -0.68 18.19
CA ILE A 839 -29.98 -1.86 17.39
C ILE A 839 -31.51 -2.01 17.33
N ALA A 840 -32.18 -1.84 18.48
CA ALA A 840 -33.63 -1.94 18.57
C ALA A 840 -34.37 -0.97 17.64
N GLU A 841 -33.85 0.24 17.43
CA GLU A 841 -34.45 1.25 16.54
C GLU A 841 -34.39 0.85 15.04
N ASN A 842 -33.37 0.07 14.63
CA ASN A 842 -33.08 -0.19 13.21
C ASN A 842 -33.35 -1.65 12.78
N ILE A 843 -33.51 -2.58 13.72
CA ILE A 843 -33.70 -4.02 13.43
C ILE A 843 -35.03 -4.32 12.72
N ASP A 844 -36.05 -3.49 12.93
CA ASP A 844 -37.36 -3.64 12.29
C ASP A 844 -37.26 -3.47 10.77
N GLU A 845 -36.41 -2.55 10.30
CA GLU A 845 -36.20 -2.34 8.87
C GLU A 845 -35.45 -3.51 8.22
N VAL A 846 -34.46 -4.09 8.91
CA VAL A 846 -33.80 -5.33 8.46
C VAL A 846 -34.82 -6.47 8.34
N THR A 847 -35.70 -6.60 9.33
CA THR A 847 -36.75 -7.62 9.36
C THR A 847 -37.72 -7.44 8.19
N ARG A 848 -38.12 -6.21 7.87
CA ARG A 848 -38.94 -5.89 6.70
C ARG A 848 -38.24 -6.23 5.38
N ASN A 849 -36.95 -5.93 5.26
CA ASN A 849 -36.14 -6.28 4.09
C ASN A 849 -36.06 -7.81 3.88
N MET A 850 -35.85 -8.58 4.95
CA MET A 850 -35.84 -10.04 4.90
C MET A 850 -37.18 -10.62 4.47
N ARG A 851 -38.30 -10.13 5.04
CA ARG A 851 -39.65 -10.55 4.65
C ARG A 851 -39.92 -10.25 3.18
N THR A 852 -39.48 -9.08 2.70
CA THR A 852 -39.61 -8.66 1.30
C THR A 852 -38.86 -9.61 0.36
N LYS A 853 -37.59 -9.93 0.65
CA LYS A 853 -36.81 -10.91 -0.11
C LYS A 853 -37.48 -12.30 -0.09
N GLY A 854 -37.98 -12.72 1.06
CA GLY A 854 -38.72 -13.98 1.22
C GLY A 854 -39.97 -14.06 0.33
N VAL A 855 -40.75 -12.98 0.24
CA VAL A 855 -41.92 -12.90 -0.66
C VAL A 855 -41.47 -13.05 -2.12
N VAL A 856 -40.48 -12.29 -2.57
CA VAL A 856 -39.98 -12.34 -3.96
C VAL A 856 -39.53 -13.76 -4.36
N LYS A 857 -38.79 -14.44 -3.49
CA LYS A 857 -38.34 -15.82 -3.71
C LYS A 857 -39.49 -16.82 -3.78
N LEU A 858 -40.51 -16.63 -2.94
CA LEU A 858 -41.67 -17.53 -2.90
C LEU A 858 -42.57 -17.38 -4.12
N ILE A 859 -42.72 -16.16 -4.65
CA ILE A 859 -43.62 -15.88 -5.78
C ILE A 859 -43.03 -16.23 -7.15
N ALA A 860 -41.70 -16.21 -7.29
CA ALA A 860 -40.99 -16.32 -8.58
C ALA A 860 -41.44 -17.48 -9.49
N PRO A 861 -41.71 -18.71 -9.01
CA PRO A 861 -42.08 -19.83 -9.89
C PRO A 861 -43.58 -19.88 -10.27
N TYR A 862 -44.42 -18.97 -9.78
CA TYR A 862 -45.88 -19.05 -9.93
C TYR A 862 -46.47 -17.80 -10.59
N THR A 863 -47.45 -17.97 -11.48
CA THR A 863 -48.17 -16.87 -12.14
C THR A 863 -49.42 -16.42 -11.39
N ARG A 864 -50.04 -17.33 -10.62
CA ARG A 864 -51.24 -17.08 -9.81
C ARG A 864 -51.12 -17.74 -8.45
N MET A 865 -51.37 -16.99 -7.38
CA MET A 865 -51.28 -17.51 -6.01
C MET A 865 -52.24 -16.82 -5.05
N LYS A 866 -52.61 -17.51 -3.97
CA LYS A 866 -53.44 -16.95 -2.89
C LYS A 866 -52.58 -16.24 -1.85
N LEU A 867 -52.99 -15.04 -1.43
CA LEU A 867 -52.31 -14.27 -0.38
C LEU A 867 -52.25 -15.03 0.96
N SER A 868 -53.33 -15.74 1.30
CA SER A 868 -53.43 -16.57 2.51
C SER A 868 -52.45 -17.76 2.55
N TRP A 869 -51.95 -18.18 1.39
CA TRP A 869 -50.92 -19.21 1.30
C TRP A 869 -49.53 -18.60 1.55
N ILE A 870 -49.24 -17.43 0.97
CA ILE A 870 -48.00 -16.67 1.22
C ILE A 870 -47.87 -16.35 2.72
N ALA A 871 -48.94 -15.83 3.33
CA ALA A 871 -49.00 -15.48 4.74
C ALA A 871 -48.67 -16.67 5.66
N ARG A 872 -49.28 -17.83 5.40
CA ARG A 872 -49.00 -19.06 6.16
C ARG A 872 -47.58 -19.58 5.97
N GLN A 873 -47.04 -19.49 4.75
CA GLN A 873 -45.71 -20.00 4.46
C GLN A 873 -44.63 -19.15 5.13
N LEU A 874 -44.77 -17.82 5.13
CA LEU A 874 -43.81 -16.89 5.73
C LEU A 874 -44.09 -16.60 7.21
N LYS A 875 -45.18 -17.13 7.79
CA LYS A 875 -45.66 -16.87 9.16
C LYS A 875 -45.90 -15.38 9.47
N ILE A 876 -46.38 -14.64 8.48
CA ILE A 876 -46.72 -13.21 8.60
C ILE A 876 -48.21 -12.99 8.40
N SER A 877 -48.70 -11.81 8.79
CA SER A 877 -50.12 -11.48 8.64
C SER A 877 -50.48 -11.22 7.16
N GLU A 878 -51.70 -11.57 6.76
CA GLU A 878 -52.20 -11.26 5.41
C GLU A 878 -52.12 -9.76 5.03
N PRO A 879 -52.48 -8.80 5.90
CA PRO A 879 -52.33 -7.37 5.57
C PRO A 879 -50.86 -6.98 5.33
N GLU A 880 -49.92 -7.53 6.09
CA GLU A 880 -48.50 -7.26 5.88
C GLU A 880 -47.98 -7.82 4.54
N VAL A 881 -48.45 -9.01 4.12
CA VAL A 881 -48.17 -9.55 2.78
C VAL A 881 -48.69 -8.60 1.71
N GLN A 882 -49.90 -8.07 1.89
CA GLN A 882 -50.51 -7.14 0.95
C GLN A 882 -49.70 -5.83 0.85
N ASP A 883 -49.23 -5.29 1.97
CA ASP A 883 -48.39 -4.09 2.01
C ASP A 883 -47.04 -4.31 1.32
N ILE A 884 -46.38 -5.45 1.56
CA ILE A 884 -45.12 -5.81 0.91
C ILE A 884 -45.31 -5.96 -0.60
N LEU A 885 -46.36 -6.68 -1.04
CA LEU A 885 -46.66 -6.83 -2.46
C LEU A 885 -47.04 -5.50 -3.12
N GLY A 886 -47.80 -4.66 -2.43
CA GLY A 886 -48.13 -3.31 -2.89
C GLY A 886 -46.88 -2.47 -3.09
N PHE A 887 -45.96 -2.48 -2.13
CA PHE A 887 -44.66 -1.82 -2.24
C PHE A 887 -43.86 -2.33 -3.45
N LEU A 888 -43.75 -3.66 -3.62
CA LEU A 888 -42.98 -4.27 -4.71
C LEU A 888 -43.57 -4.00 -6.11
N ILE A 889 -44.90 -3.87 -6.22
CA ILE A 889 -45.57 -3.52 -7.48
C ILE A 889 -45.35 -2.05 -7.83
N VAL A 890 -45.46 -1.15 -6.84
CA VAL A 890 -45.22 0.29 -7.06
C VAL A 890 -43.76 0.58 -7.36
N ASP A 891 -42.83 -0.14 -6.72
CA ASP A 891 -41.38 -0.05 -6.98
C ASP A 891 -40.97 -0.69 -8.32
N GLY A 892 -41.93 -1.29 -9.06
CA GLY A 892 -41.71 -1.89 -10.38
C GLY A 892 -40.93 -3.21 -10.36
N LYS A 893 -40.61 -3.76 -9.18
CA LYS A 893 -39.91 -5.04 -9.03
C LYS A 893 -40.77 -6.24 -9.40
N ILE A 894 -42.08 -6.12 -9.24
CA ILE A 894 -43.05 -7.15 -9.64
C ILE A 894 -44.06 -6.54 -10.59
N ASN A 895 -44.15 -7.08 -11.80
CA ASN A 895 -45.20 -6.72 -12.74
C ASN A 895 -46.44 -7.61 -12.48
N GLY A 896 -47.30 -7.18 -11.56
CA GLY A 896 -48.44 -7.98 -11.12
C GLY A 896 -49.60 -7.14 -10.58
N ARG A 897 -50.77 -7.78 -10.48
CA ARG A 897 -51.99 -7.18 -9.91
C ARG A 897 -52.48 -8.01 -8.74
N VAL A 898 -52.90 -7.33 -7.68
CA VAL A 898 -53.52 -7.96 -6.50
C VAL A 898 -55.03 -7.83 -6.61
N ASN A 899 -55.74 -8.95 -6.70
CA ASN A 899 -57.19 -9.00 -6.57
C ASN A 899 -57.56 -9.14 -5.09
N GLN A 900 -57.97 -8.04 -4.47
CA GLN A 900 -58.28 -8.01 -3.03
C GLN A 900 -59.58 -8.76 -2.68
N GLN A 901 -60.56 -8.86 -3.59
CA GLN A 901 -61.81 -9.57 -3.33
C GLN A 901 -61.62 -11.09 -3.29
N GLU A 902 -60.80 -11.64 -4.18
CA GLU A 902 -60.50 -13.07 -4.25
C GLU A 902 -59.24 -13.46 -3.48
N GLY A 903 -58.48 -12.49 -2.97
CA GLY A 903 -57.21 -12.71 -2.25
C GLY A 903 -56.14 -13.35 -3.14
N LEU A 904 -56.03 -12.92 -4.40
CA LEU A 904 -55.19 -13.55 -5.43
C LEU A 904 -54.17 -12.55 -6.00
N LEU A 905 -52.90 -12.96 -6.07
CA LEU A 905 -51.85 -12.27 -6.80
C LEU A 905 -51.76 -12.88 -8.21
N GLN A 906 -51.82 -12.03 -9.24
CA GLN A 906 -51.65 -12.41 -10.64
C GLN A 906 -50.45 -11.67 -11.24
N ILE A 907 -49.43 -12.41 -11.65
CA ILE A 907 -48.23 -11.87 -12.31
C ILE A 907 -48.45 -11.90 -13.82
N THR A 908 -48.16 -10.80 -14.52
CA THR A 908 -48.27 -10.72 -15.99
C THR A 908 -47.04 -11.34 -16.65
N SER A 909 -47.26 -12.11 -17.71
CA SER A 909 -46.17 -12.70 -18.52
C SER A 909 -45.74 -11.71 -19.60
N ASP A 910 -44.46 -11.35 -19.66
CA ASP A 910 -43.92 -10.31 -20.56
C ASP A 910 -43.80 -10.74 -22.04
N ALA A 911 -44.00 -12.04 -22.34
CA ALA A 911 -43.85 -12.61 -23.68
C ALA A 911 -44.72 -11.93 -24.77
N ASP A 912 -45.93 -11.48 -24.41
CA ASP A 912 -46.82 -10.81 -25.37
C ASP A 912 -46.38 -9.36 -25.63
N THR A 913 -45.87 -8.67 -24.61
CA THR A 913 -45.38 -7.29 -24.70
C THR A 913 -44.13 -7.18 -25.57
N GLU A 914 -43.16 -8.08 -25.40
CA GLU A 914 -41.95 -8.11 -26.25
C GLU A 914 -42.29 -8.39 -27.71
N ARG A 915 -43.21 -9.32 -27.96
CA ARG A 915 -43.70 -9.63 -29.31
C ARG A 915 -44.38 -8.43 -29.96
N ILE A 916 -45.21 -7.70 -29.21
CA ILE A 916 -45.89 -6.49 -29.71
C ILE A 916 -44.88 -5.38 -29.99
N ALA A 917 -43.87 -5.20 -29.14
CA ALA A 917 -42.80 -4.22 -29.35
C ALA A 917 -41.96 -4.54 -30.60
N ALA A 918 -41.62 -5.81 -30.82
CA ALA A 918 -40.92 -6.26 -32.02
C ALA A 918 -41.76 -6.04 -33.30
N LEU A 919 -43.07 -6.31 -33.24
CA LEU A 919 -44.00 -6.04 -34.34
C LEU A 919 -44.12 -4.53 -34.64
N GLN A 920 -44.11 -3.67 -33.60
CA GLN A 920 -44.10 -2.23 -33.77
C GLN A 920 -42.80 -1.74 -34.41
N GLY A 921 -41.64 -2.26 -33.97
CA GLY A 921 -40.34 -1.96 -34.56
C GLY A 921 -40.26 -2.34 -36.04
N LEU A 922 -40.76 -3.54 -36.39
CA LEU A 922 -40.86 -3.97 -37.78
C LEU A 922 -41.78 -3.04 -38.59
N THR A 923 -42.91 -2.64 -38.02
CA THR A 923 -43.87 -1.73 -38.68
C THR A 923 -43.24 -0.36 -38.95
N SER A 924 -42.48 0.20 -38.00
CA SER A 924 -41.76 1.46 -38.21
C SER A 924 -40.69 1.35 -39.29
N SER A 925 -39.89 0.27 -39.30
CA SER A 925 -38.86 0.09 -40.33
C SER A 925 -39.46 -0.11 -41.73
N ILE A 926 -40.60 -0.81 -41.84
CA ILE A 926 -41.33 -0.92 -43.11
C ILE A 926 -41.87 0.45 -43.56
N SER A 927 -42.38 1.26 -42.63
CA SER A 927 -42.86 2.61 -42.93
C SER A 927 -41.74 3.54 -43.39
N GLU A 928 -40.55 3.44 -42.80
CA GLU A 928 -39.36 4.19 -43.21
C GLU A 928 -38.87 3.75 -44.59
N LEU A 929 -38.82 2.44 -44.84
CA LEU A 929 -38.47 1.88 -46.14
C LEU A 929 -39.45 2.31 -47.23
N PHE A 930 -40.76 2.31 -46.93
CA PHE A 930 -41.78 2.85 -47.82
C PHE A 930 -41.56 4.33 -48.11
N GLY A 931 -41.24 5.14 -47.09
CA GLY A 931 -40.88 6.54 -47.25
C GLY A 931 -39.66 6.74 -48.17
N ALA A 932 -38.58 6.00 -47.93
CA ALA A 932 -37.36 6.11 -48.73
C ALA A 932 -37.56 5.69 -50.20
N ILE A 933 -38.35 4.65 -50.46
CA ILE A 933 -38.58 4.13 -51.82
C ILE A 933 -39.53 5.03 -52.62
N PHE A 934 -40.65 5.45 -52.01
CA PHE A 934 -41.74 6.12 -52.74
C PHE A 934 -41.72 7.64 -52.65
N ARG A 935 -41.01 8.21 -51.68
CA ARG A 935 -40.91 9.67 -51.49
C ARG A 935 -39.56 10.23 -51.97
N ASP A 936 -38.47 9.51 -51.72
CA ASP A 936 -37.09 9.95 -52.01
C ASP A 936 -36.43 9.22 -53.21
N GLY A 937 -37.08 8.19 -53.76
CA GLY A 937 -36.59 7.48 -54.95
C GLY A 937 -36.86 8.25 -56.26
N ASP A 938 -35.79 8.57 -57.00
CA ASP A 938 -35.84 9.32 -58.27
C ASP A 938 -36.73 8.70 -59.36
N GLY A 939 -37.10 7.41 -59.24
CA GLY A 939 -37.91 6.69 -60.24
C GLY A 939 -39.42 6.96 -60.21
N PHE A 940 -39.95 7.61 -59.16
CA PHE A 940 -41.40 7.82 -58.97
C PHE A 940 -41.81 9.29 -58.79
N ARG A 941 -40.92 10.25 -59.05
CA ARG A 941 -41.30 11.67 -59.17
C ARG A 941 -42.18 11.82 -60.41
N ASN A 942 -43.50 11.93 -60.22
CA ASN A 942 -44.42 12.38 -61.26
C ASN A 942 -44.00 13.78 -61.72
N THR A 943 -43.20 13.84 -62.78
CA THR A 943 -42.93 15.03 -63.55
C THR A 943 -44.08 15.24 -64.53
N GLU A 944 -45.09 16.01 -64.15
CA GLU A 944 -45.89 16.72 -65.14
C GLU A 944 -46.41 18.07 -64.61
N HIS A 945 -45.86 19.10 -65.24
CA HIS A 945 -46.35 20.47 -65.44
C HIS A 945 -46.17 21.57 -64.37
N SER A 946 -45.02 22.23 -64.58
CA SER A 946 -44.68 23.65 -64.47
C SER A 946 -45.71 24.68 -64.98
N ALA A 947 -45.67 25.84 -64.30
CA ALA A 947 -45.97 27.21 -64.77
C ALA A 947 -47.46 27.49 -65.10
N THR A 948 -48.12 28.53 -64.59
CA THR A 948 -47.78 29.97 -64.58
C THR A 948 -48.67 30.73 -63.58
N ASP A 949 -48.21 31.92 -63.20
CA ASP A 949 -48.90 33.00 -62.47
C ASP A 949 -50.42 33.13 -62.72
N GLU A 950 -51.20 33.46 -61.68
CA GLU A 950 -51.93 34.74 -61.61
C GLU A 950 -52.72 34.96 -60.29
N GLN A 951 -52.51 36.17 -59.75
CA GLN A 951 -53.49 37.05 -59.12
C GLN A 951 -54.04 36.81 -57.69
N THR A 952 -53.61 37.73 -56.84
CA THR A 952 -54.22 38.23 -55.60
C THR A 952 -55.65 38.77 -55.80
N MET A 953 -56.62 38.43 -54.93
CA MET A 953 -57.45 39.38 -54.15
C MET A 953 -58.62 38.72 -53.37
N ASP A 954 -58.71 39.16 -52.11
CA ASP A 954 -59.89 39.51 -51.28
C ASP A 954 -60.80 38.50 -50.53
N MET A 955 -60.85 38.79 -49.22
CA MET A 955 -61.97 38.78 -48.25
C MET A 955 -62.75 37.46 -48.02
N ALA A 956 -62.89 36.89 -46.81
CA ALA A 956 -63.27 37.51 -45.54
C ALA A 956 -63.14 36.54 -44.32
N GLY A 957 -62.56 37.01 -43.21
CA GLY A 957 -63.11 36.93 -41.83
C GLY A 957 -62.99 35.65 -40.96
N ILE A 958 -61.89 35.51 -40.19
CA ILE A 958 -61.75 35.66 -38.69
C ILE A 958 -62.87 35.07 -37.78
N PRO A 959 -62.61 34.46 -36.57
CA PRO A 959 -61.55 34.84 -35.61
C PRO A 959 -60.74 33.79 -34.80
N LEU A 960 -59.53 34.27 -34.39
CA LEU A 960 -58.87 34.30 -33.06
C LEU A 960 -58.57 32.95 -32.35
N GLY A 961 -57.32 32.58 -32.04
CA GLY A 961 -56.25 33.33 -31.33
C GLY A 961 -56.16 32.75 -29.89
N LYS A 962 -55.04 32.53 -29.19
CA LYS A 962 -53.60 32.87 -29.18
C LYS A 962 -52.98 31.80 -28.22
N GLY A 963 -51.71 31.44 -28.16
CA GLY A 963 -50.38 31.95 -28.57
C GLY A 963 -49.36 31.11 -27.75
N SER A 964 -48.04 31.20 -27.84
CA SER A 964 -47.10 31.94 -28.69
C SER A 964 -45.68 31.59 -28.19
N HIS A 965 -44.85 31.02 -29.07
CA HIS A 965 -43.41 31.33 -29.31
C HIS A 965 -42.36 31.10 -28.17
N ARG A 966 -41.07 30.86 -28.42
CA ARG A 966 -40.21 31.02 -29.61
C ARG A 966 -38.89 30.26 -29.45
N ALA A 967 -38.22 30.15 -30.60
CA ALA A 967 -36.90 29.61 -30.87
C ALA A 967 -35.72 30.22 -30.07
N ALA A 968 -34.63 29.47 -30.13
CA ALA A 968 -33.30 29.67 -29.58
C ALA A 968 -32.67 31.04 -29.89
N THR A 969 -31.91 31.53 -28.90
CA THR A 969 -30.79 32.45 -29.13
C THR A 969 -29.62 32.13 -28.18
N GLN A 970 -28.46 32.44 -28.73
CA GLN A 970 -27.12 32.03 -28.38
C GLN A 970 -26.51 32.88 -27.25
N HIS A 971 -25.56 32.28 -26.53
CA HIS A 971 -24.45 32.87 -25.78
C HIS A 971 -24.61 33.47 -24.35
N ARG A 972 -23.64 33.02 -23.52
CA ARG A 972 -22.89 33.74 -22.47
C ARG A 972 -23.60 34.11 -21.15
N GLY A 973 -23.28 33.31 -20.11
CA GLY A 973 -22.37 33.75 -19.05
C GLY A 973 -22.91 34.57 -17.88
N LYS A 974 -22.80 33.94 -16.69
CA LYS A 974 -22.59 34.47 -15.32
C LYS A 974 -23.79 34.71 -14.40
N LYS A 975 -23.71 33.94 -13.30
CA LYS A 975 -23.87 34.30 -11.87
C LYS A 975 -25.26 34.71 -11.37
N GLY A 976 -25.74 33.98 -10.37
CA GLY A 976 -26.54 34.56 -9.29
C GLY A 976 -27.53 33.63 -8.60
N LYS A 977 -27.10 33.04 -7.48
CA LYS A 977 -27.82 32.71 -6.24
C LYS A 977 -29.36 32.55 -6.31
N LEU A 978 -29.82 31.34 -5.99
CA LEU A 978 -31.10 31.11 -5.33
C LEU A 978 -31.07 31.67 -3.90
N ALA A 979 -32.15 32.36 -3.52
CA ALA A 979 -32.61 32.51 -2.15
C ALA A 979 -34.04 31.97 -2.08
N ALA A 980 -34.27 31.17 -1.05
CA ALA A 980 -35.50 30.46 -0.76
C ALA A 980 -36.63 31.38 -0.28
N ALA A 981 -37.88 30.94 -0.52
CA ALA A 981 -38.97 31.03 0.46
C ALA A 981 -40.05 30.01 -0.01
N GLN A 982 -40.37 28.96 0.77
CA GLN A 982 -41.29 28.96 1.92
C GLN A 982 -42.72 29.20 1.37
N TRP A 983 -43.73 28.33 1.52
CA TRP A 983 -44.59 28.01 2.67
C TRP A 983 -45.56 26.93 2.09
N ALA A 984 -46.13 25.95 2.79
CA ALA A 984 -46.62 25.84 4.16
C ALA A 984 -46.65 24.37 4.59
#